data_AF-A0A927VPK5-F1
#
_entry.id   AF-A0A927VPK5-F1
#
_cell.length_a   1.000
_cell.length_b   1.000
_cell.length_c   1.000
_cell.angle_alpha   90.00
_cell.angle_beta   90.00
_cell.angle_gamma   90.00
#
_symmetry.space_group_name_H-M   'P 1'
#
loop_
_entity.id
_entity.type
_entity.pdbx_description
1 polymer ?
#
loop_
_entity_poly.entity_id
_entity_poly.type
_entity_poly.pdbx_seq_one_letter_code
_entity_poly.pdbx_strand_id
1 'polypeptide(L)'
;MPADRDAIMNYVINPAEVREASLEMPETLVEEPVAEEIIRSAEGACSGFDTVIDSATFEDPMLEKAYKDYLKVRKSLGQNTPVTLGDIARIAARYLKREGRLEKLDTSGANCSVMINVEINGENEPWLLFFGSSADNGLTEVRPAAGAAACLEEGLRGVLFERAHPYAVMRLSGADDPLQHAADTLPGRLPQRKLAVGTAEGSSGYASLAGIATGMADEVYHPGFAAKRLESYAVLAAAPSVNIRKEEIEPDDTVMVVLGRGAAGYHKMQRLLGDAMVSRMVKKCCDAAPYGYDGMACVIDAENEKLFRLLVSGEDLQCVKAGGTAEQPREDTEAPDRHVDIAPEKPGDWKATSMYGSDRSFTAGMRKIAADLNTCSRRGLVERFDTTAGAGTVLMPFGGANQITPAQAMASKIPAGRGKTSDCSVMSWGYNPFISEASPYHGAYLAVVESVSKLIASGASFKDIYLCLQSSFAAPGDDGIRWGRPLAAMLGAFKAQMDLGLGAADCKGSMDGTYEGINVPPALISFAVTMAKTGDIRTPEFKEAGHKVVLLKPREETDDSGSGKGLPNNESLMKVWEKAAGLLASGEAFAAYTPGIGGIAEAIMKMTYGNGIGFGFEAMDLEEIFSYSYGSMILEVEEDLEIDGRNMDVEIIGHTAKERTVTYGAEKVSLAELLTLYEGRLEGVYPAVTGGKGGPVSNIEYRARSWHTPVFKRAEPKVLIPVFPGTNCEEDTARAIREAGASAEIMIIKDQSADDLKRSAEAFASAMRGSQILMIPGGNSACGEPDGSAKLITAFFRQDEVAEVTMDLLEKKDGLICGICDGFQALIKLGLVPYGKITETGIESPTLAMNS
;
A
#
# COMPACT_ATOMS: atom_id res chain seq x y z
N MET A 1 -43.56 -2.03 -4.95
CA MET A 1 -43.24 -0.99 -3.95
C MET A 1 -42.94 -1.50 -2.54
N PRO A 2 -43.29 -2.74 -2.11
CA PRO A 2 -42.67 -3.35 -0.93
C PRO A 2 -41.21 -3.80 -1.17
N ALA A 3 -40.94 -4.40 -2.34
CA ALA A 3 -39.60 -4.87 -2.72
C ALA A 3 -38.54 -3.74 -2.76
N ASP A 4 -38.94 -2.53 -3.17
CA ASP A 4 -38.05 -1.35 -3.17
C ASP A 4 -37.69 -0.90 -1.75
N ARG A 5 -38.63 -1.03 -0.81
CA ARG A 5 -38.38 -0.68 0.60
C ARG A 5 -37.38 -1.62 1.23
N ASP A 6 -37.54 -2.93 1.05
CA ASP A 6 -36.64 -3.91 1.66
C ASP A 6 -35.23 -3.84 1.06
N ALA A 7 -35.12 -3.60 -0.25
CA ALA A 7 -33.84 -3.34 -0.91
C ALA A 7 -33.17 -2.05 -0.40
N ILE A 8 -33.93 -0.96 -0.21
CA ILE A 8 -33.42 0.28 0.39
C ILE A 8 -32.98 0.04 1.84
N MET A 9 -33.77 -0.68 2.64
CA MET A 9 -33.44 -0.98 4.04
C MET A 9 -32.15 -1.81 4.14
N ASN A 10 -32.00 -2.85 3.31
CA ASN A 10 -30.78 -3.68 3.27
C ASN A 10 -29.55 -2.90 2.76
N TYR A 11 -29.76 -1.90 1.90
CA TYR A 11 -28.68 -1.02 1.46
C TYR A 11 -28.25 -0.03 2.56
N VAL A 12 -29.21 0.62 3.23
CA VAL A 12 -28.97 1.71 4.20
C VAL A 12 -28.55 1.17 5.57
N ILE A 13 -29.14 0.08 6.04
CA ILE A 13 -28.86 -0.52 7.35
C ILE A 13 -27.89 -1.68 7.15
N ASN A 14 -26.67 -1.58 7.72
CA ASN A 14 -25.84 -2.76 7.90
C ASN A 14 -26.19 -3.41 9.26
N PRO A 15 -26.88 -4.55 9.30
CA PRO A 15 -27.33 -5.15 10.57
C PRO A 15 -26.17 -5.59 11.48
N ALA A 16 -24.95 -5.74 10.93
CA ALA A 16 -23.76 -6.04 11.73
C ALA A 16 -23.14 -4.82 12.43
N GLU A 17 -23.50 -3.60 12.02
CA GLU A 17 -22.88 -2.36 12.51
C GLU A 17 -23.89 -1.44 13.19
N VAL A 18 -25.13 -1.43 12.71
CA VAL A 18 -26.16 -0.49 13.13
C VAL A 18 -27.48 -1.22 13.35
N ARG A 19 -28.28 -0.71 14.28
CA ARG A 19 -29.65 -1.18 14.53
C ARG A 19 -30.63 -0.08 14.18
N GLU A 20 -31.85 -0.47 13.80
CA GLU A 20 -32.93 0.49 13.60
C GLU A 20 -33.20 1.24 14.91
N ALA A 21 -33.23 2.56 14.85
CA ALA A 21 -33.52 3.38 16.02
C ALA A 21 -34.98 3.16 16.44
N SER A 22 -35.17 2.59 17.63
CA SER A 22 -36.47 2.43 18.28
C SER A 22 -36.62 3.41 19.44
N LEU A 23 -37.84 3.86 19.70
CA LEU A 23 -38.17 4.65 20.90
C LEU A 23 -38.13 3.81 22.18
N GLU A 24 -38.13 2.48 22.06
CA GLU A 24 -37.95 1.55 23.17
C GLU A 24 -36.46 1.27 23.37
N MET A 25 -35.95 1.55 24.57
CA MET A 25 -34.57 1.26 24.95
C MET A 25 -34.39 -0.27 25.06
N PRO A 26 -33.62 -0.92 24.17
CA PRO A 26 -33.44 -2.37 24.24
C PRO A 26 -32.62 -2.77 25.47
N GLU A 27 -32.91 -3.93 26.06
CA GLU A 27 -32.20 -4.49 27.23
C GLU A 27 -30.69 -4.72 26.99
N THR A 28 -30.22 -4.66 25.74
CA THR A 28 -28.83 -4.93 25.32
C THR A 28 -27.88 -3.71 25.38
N LEU A 29 -28.32 -2.57 25.90
CA LEU A 29 -27.46 -1.39 26.18
C LEU A 29 -26.79 -1.45 27.57
N VAL A 30 -26.88 -2.58 28.26
CA VAL A 30 -26.09 -2.86 29.47
C VAL A 30 -24.73 -3.39 29.04
N GLU A 31 -23.69 -2.57 29.11
CA GLU A 31 -22.32 -3.06 29.08
C GLU A 31 -22.06 -3.86 30.37
N GLU A 32 -22.19 -5.18 30.29
CA GLU A 32 -21.55 -6.05 31.27
C GLU A 32 -20.06 -6.17 30.92
N PRO A 33 -19.14 -5.89 31.86
CA PRO A 33 -17.71 -6.09 31.61
C PRO A 33 -17.47 -7.59 31.39
N VAL A 34 -17.16 -7.96 30.14
CA VAL A 34 -16.72 -9.32 29.81
C VAL A 34 -15.34 -9.51 30.43
N ALA A 35 -15.31 -10.13 31.60
CA ALA A 35 -14.08 -10.58 32.25
C ALA A 35 -13.58 -11.87 31.58
N GLU A 36 -12.29 -11.87 31.24
CA GLU A 36 -11.43 -13.02 31.01
C GLU A 36 -11.90 -14.08 30.00
N GLU A 37 -11.66 -13.79 28.72
CA GLU A 37 -11.27 -14.84 27.77
C GLU A 37 -10.16 -14.28 26.85
N ILE A 38 -8.95 -14.17 27.41
CA ILE A 38 -7.72 -14.07 26.63
C ILE A 38 -7.09 -15.45 26.69
N ILE A 39 -7.01 -16.08 25.52
CA ILE A 39 -6.07 -17.11 25.03
C ILE A 39 -6.87 -18.04 24.11
N ARG A 40 -6.96 -17.66 22.82
CA ARG A 40 -6.62 -18.52 21.68
C ARG A 40 -6.95 -17.83 20.35
N SER A 41 -6.08 -18.13 19.37
CA SER A 41 -6.17 -17.85 17.93
C SER A 41 -5.85 -16.42 17.44
N ALA A 42 -4.57 -16.10 17.39
CA ALA A 42 -4.00 -15.40 16.22
C ALA A 42 -3.03 -16.31 15.42
N GLU A 43 -2.99 -17.59 15.78
CA GLU A 43 -2.48 -18.68 14.95
C GLU A 43 -3.66 -19.64 14.76
N GLY A 44 -4.06 -19.94 13.52
CA GLY A 44 -4.93 -21.10 13.26
C GLY A 44 -6.36 -20.85 12.76
N ALA A 45 -6.66 -19.77 12.04
CA ALA A 45 -7.75 -19.82 11.07
C ALA A 45 -7.27 -20.60 9.83
N CYS A 46 -7.24 -21.94 9.93
CA CYS A 46 -6.99 -22.91 8.87
C CYS A 46 -6.13 -22.39 7.69
N SER A 47 -4.84 -22.14 7.97
CA SER A 47 -3.81 -22.11 6.93
C SER A 47 -3.80 -23.49 6.27
N GLY A 48 -4.56 -23.68 5.18
CA GLY A 48 -4.43 -24.87 4.34
C GLY A 48 -3.01 -25.02 3.78
N PHE A 49 -2.15 -24.01 3.96
CA PHE A 49 -0.76 -24.01 3.52
C PHE A 49 0.14 -24.96 4.29
N ASP A 50 -0.23 -25.30 5.52
CA ASP A 50 0.49 -26.28 6.35
C ASP A 50 -0.07 -27.70 6.19
N THR A 51 -1.09 -27.88 5.34
CA THR A 51 -1.63 -29.21 5.01
C THR A 51 -0.55 -30.05 4.33
N VAL A 52 -0.38 -31.27 4.81
CA VAL A 52 0.61 -32.23 4.30
C VAL A 52 0.10 -32.85 3.00
N ILE A 53 0.94 -32.78 1.96
CA ILE A 53 0.69 -33.40 0.67
C ILE A 53 1.31 -34.80 0.69
N ASP A 54 0.47 -35.83 0.81
CA ASP A 54 0.90 -37.23 0.87
C ASP A 54 1.33 -37.74 -0.51
N SER A 55 0.52 -37.44 -1.52
CA SER A 55 0.84 -37.75 -2.92
C SER A 55 0.30 -36.68 -3.88
N ALA A 56 0.93 -36.60 -5.05
CA ALA A 56 0.51 -35.71 -6.13
C ALA A 56 0.50 -36.48 -7.46
N THR A 57 -0.66 -36.51 -8.14
CA THR A 57 -0.85 -37.20 -9.42
C THR A 57 -1.12 -36.19 -10.54
N PHE A 58 -0.31 -36.21 -11.60
CA PHE A 58 -0.35 -35.20 -12.65
C PHE A 58 -0.80 -35.79 -13.98
N GLU A 59 -1.79 -35.16 -14.61
CA GLU A 59 -2.15 -35.45 -16.02
C GLU A 59 -1.26 -34.67 -17.01
N ASP A 60 -0.79 -33.49 -16.59
CA ASP A 60 -0.01 -32.58 -17.41
C ASP A 60 1.51 -32.75 -17.18
N PRO A 61 2.31 -33.05 -18.22
CA PRO A 61 3.75 -33.26 -18.09
C PRO A 61 4.53 -32.03 -17.61
N MET A 62 4.06 -30.81 -17.92
CA MET A 62 4.71 -29.57 -17.54
C MET A 62 4.62 -29.37 -16.02
N LEU A 63 3.42 -29.58 -15.45
CA LEU A 63 3.22 -29.55 -13.99
C LEU A 63 3.99 -30.67 -13.27
N GLU A 64 3.97 -31.89 -13.80
CA GLU A 64 4.73 -33.01 -13.23
C GLU A 64 6.23 -32.70 -13.19
N LYS A 65 6.77 -32.13 -14.26
CA LYS A 65 8.17 -31.71 -14.33
C LYS A 65 8.48 -30.61 -13.31
N ALA A 66 7.62 -29.58 -13.20
CA ALA A 66 7.80 -28.51 -12.22
C ALA A 66 7.85 -29.06 -10.78
N TYR A 67 6.96 -30.01 -10.44
CA TYR A 67 6.96 -30.67 -9.14
C TYR A 67 8.23 -31.51 -8.91
N LYS A 68 8.69 -32.26 -9.92
CA LYS A 68 9.97 -32.99 -9.85
C LYS A 68 11.16 -32.06 -9.65
N ASP A 69 11.17 -30.90 -10.30
CA ASP A 69 12.23 -29.90 -10.15
C ASP A 69 12.23 -29.31 -8.73
N TYR A 70 11.06 -29.02 -8.16
CA TYR A 70 10.89 -28.68 -6.75
C TYR A 70 11.48 -29.76 -5.81
N LEU A 71 11.12 -31.03 -6.01
CA LEU A 71 11.62 -32.13 -5.18
C LEU A 71 13.15 -32.29 -5.26
N LYS A 72 13.76 -32.03 -6.42
CA LYS A 72 15.23 -32.03 -6.57
C LYS A 72 15.87 -30.92 -5.73
N VAL A 73 15.31 -29.71 -5.76
CA VAL A 73 15.79 -28.58 -4.94
C VAL A 73 15.67 -28.94 -3.46
N ARG A 74 14.52 -29.47 -3.04
CA ARG A 74 14.29 -29.94 -1.66
C ARG A 74 15.33 -30.96 -1.21
N LYS A 75 15.61 -31.96 -2.05
CA LYS A 75 16.65 -32.96 -1.78
C LYS A 75 18.04 -32.34 -1.69
N SER A 76 18.37 -31.36 -2.54
CA SER A 76 19.66 -30.67 -2.50
C SER A 76 19.87 -29.89 -1.21
N LEU A 77 18.79 -29.34 -0.63
CA LEU A 77 18.79 -28.65 0.66
C LEU A 77 18.82 -29.60 1.86
N GLY A 78 18.64 -30.91 1.66
CA GLY A 78 18.60 -31.90 2.74
C GLY A 78 17.34 -31.77 3.61
N GLN A 79 16.25 -31.20 3.08
CA GLN A 79 15.04 -30.93 3.85
C GLN A 79 14.15 -32.17 3.98
N ASN A 80 13.93 -32.60 5.23
CA ASN A 80 13.19 -33.83 5.57
C ASN A 80 11.80 -33.57 6.18
N THR A 81 11.34 -32.32 6.24
CA THR A 81 9.98 -32.01 6.74
C THR A 81 8.90 -32.58 5.80
N PRO A 82 7.61 -32.58 6.16
CA PRO A 82 6.54 -32.88 5.21
C PRO A 82 6.50 -31.87 4.04
N VAL A 83 5.94 -32.29 2.90
CA VAL A 83 5.68 -31.40 1.76
C VAL A 83 4.38 -30.65 2.01
N THR A 84 4.41 -29.33 1.93
CA THR A 84 3.24 -28.46 2.11
C THR A 84 3.24 -27.35 1.05
N LEU A 85 2.13 -26.64 0.85
CA LEU A 85 2.10 -25.50 -0.07
C LEU A 85 3.00 -24.36 0.39
N GLY A 86 3.03 -24.09 1.70
CA GLY A 86 3.91 -23.08 2.29
C GLY A 86 5.40 -23.42 2.15
N ASP A 87 5.73 -24.70 2.02
CA ASP A 87 7.09 -25.12 1.67
C ASP A 87 7.46 -24.78 0.22
N ILE A 88 6.60 -25.17 -0.75
CA ILE A 88 6.83 -24.94 -2.18
C ILE A 88 7.01 -23.45 -2.46
N ALA A 89 6.25 -22.59 -1.80
CA ALA A 89 6.32 -21.15 -1.97
C ALA A 89 7.67 -20.54 -1.56
N ARG A 90 8.29 -21.04 -0.47
CA ARG A 90 9.47 -20.44 0.19
C ARG A 90 10.79 -21.12 -0.13
N ILE A 91 10.76 -22.34 -0.68
CA ILE A 91 11.96 -23.15 -0.88
C ILE A 91 12.96 -22.56 -1.89
N ALA A 92 12.46 -21.83 -2.90
CA ALA A 92 13.32 -21.18 -3.89
C ALA A 92 14.23 -20.12 -3.23
N ALA A 93 13.71 -19.29 -2.33
CA ALA A 93 14.51 -18.30 -1.61
C ALA A 93 15.62 -18.96 -0.75
N ARG A 94 15.31 -20.07 -0.05
CA ARG A 94 16.31 -20.83 0.72
C ARG A 94 17.41 -21.38 -0.19
N TYR A 95 17.03 -21.93 -1.33
CA TYR A 95 17.98 -22.46 -2.32
C TYR A 95 18.87 -21.35 -2.90
N LEU A 96 18.27 -20.28 -3.41
CA LEU A 96 18.99 -19.15 -4.00
C LEU A 96 19.92 -18.46 -2.99
N LYS A 97 19.53 -18.38 -1.70
CA LYS A 97 20.39 -17.88 -0.63
C LYS A 97 21.61 -18.77 -0.41
N ARG A 98 21.44 -20.11 -0.41
CA ARG A 98 22.56 -21.08 -0.31
C ARG A 98 23.52 -20.97 -1.51
N GLU A 99 23.00 -20.67 -2.69
CA GLU A 99 23.78 -20.44 -3.91
C GLU A 99 24.42 -19.03 -3.97
N GLY A 100 24.29 -18.21 -2.91
CA GLY A 100 24.90 -16.87 -2.85
C GLY A 100 24.18 -15.80 -3.69
N ARG A 101 22.94 -16.06 -4.14
CA ARG A 101 22.17 -15.12 -4.99
C ARG A 101 21.28 -14.16 -4.21
N LEU A 102 21.06 -14.40 -2.91
CA LEU A 102 20.19 -13.60 -2.04
C LEU A 102 20.89 -13.22 -0.71
N GLU A 103 22.16 -12.81 -0.75
CA GLU A 103 22.98 -12.55 0.45
C GLU A 103 22.42 -11.44 1.36
N LYS A 104 21.75 -10.44 0.77
CA LYS A 104 21.15 -9.33 1.52
C LYS A 104 19.82 -9.71 2.17
N LEU A 105 19.18 -10.80 1.74
CA LEU A 105 17.88 -11.21 2.26
C LEU A 105 18.05 -11.84 3.65
N ASP A 106 17.45 -11.20 4.63
CA ASP A 106 17.35 -11.72 5.98
C ASP A 106 16.00 -12.40 6.22
N THR A 107 16.08 -13.59 6.78
CA THR A 107 14.95 -14.50 7.04
C THR A 107 14.94 -14.96 8.49
N SER A 108 15.68 -14.30 9.39
CA SER A 108 15.77 -14.70 10.80
C SER A 108 14.64 -14.12 11.68
N GLY A 109 13.85 -13.19 11.17
CA GLY A 109 12.72 -12.55 11.88
C GLY A 109 11.36 -13.11 11.47
N ALA A 110 10.29 -12.63 12.11
CA ALA A 110 8.91 -12.99 11.75
C ALA A 110 8.49 -12.33 10.42
N ASN A 111 9.08 -11.18 10.10
CA ASN A 111 8.88 -10.48 8.82
C ASN A 111 10.14 -10.50 7.94
N CYS A 112 9.94 -10.18 6.67
CA CYS A 112 11.01 -10.13 5.68
C CYS A 112 11.79 -8.83 5.77
N SER A 113 13.11 -8.93 5.80
CA SER A 113 13.97 -7.75 5.70
C SER A 113 15.15 -7.97 4.78
N VAL A 114 15.64 -6.88 4.19
CA VAL A 114 16.82 -6.88 3.35
C VAL A 114 17.80 -5.83 3.82
N MET A 115 19.09 -6.18 3.84
CA MET A 115 20.17 -5.26 4.16
C MET A 115 20.37 -4.27 3.00
N ILE A 116 20.24 -2.99 3.31
CA ILE A 116 20.43 -1.88 2.37
C ILE A 116 21.46 -0.89 2.91
N ASN A 117 22.06 -0.11 2.02
CA ASN A 117 22.88 1.03 2.39
C ASN A 117 22.11 2.30 2.03
N VAL A 118 21.96 3.20 3.00
CA VAL A 118 21.27 4.48 2.81
C VAL A 118 22.30 5.59 2.91
N GLU A 119 22.38 6.43 1.89
CA GLU A 119 23.23 7.60 1.86
C GLU A 119 22.50 8.77 2.53
N ILE A 120 23.08 9.27 3.62
CA ILE A 120 22.54 10.39 4.40
C ILE A 120 23.63 11.47 4.46
N ASN A 121 23.36 12.63 3.86
CA ASN A 121 24.33 13.73 3.77
C ASN A 121 25.69 13.33 3.16
N GLY A 122 25.71 12.34 2.26
CA GLY A 122 26.93 11.84 1.62
C GLY A 122 27.66 10.73 2.37
N GLU A 123 27.16 10.29 3.54
CA GLU A 123 27.70 9.15 4.28
C GLU A 123 26.78 7.93 4.12
N ASN A 124 27.37 6.76 3.87
CA ASN A 124 26.62 5.50 3.74
C ASN A 124 26.45 4.83 5.10
N GLU A 125 25.21 4.52 5.45
CA GLU A 125 24.84 3.83 6.68
C GLU A 125 24.14 2.50 6.38
N PRO A 126 24.41 1.43 7.16
CA PRO A 126 23.71 0.16 7.03
C PRO A 126 22.30 0.23 7.63
N TRP A 127 21.31 -0.17 6.85
CA TRP A 127 19.89 -0.14 7.20
C TRP A 127 19.24 -1.48 6.85
N LEU A 128 18.05 -1.70 7.41
CA LEU A 128 17.16 -2.80 7.04
C LEU A 128 15.90 -2.21 6.41
N LEU A 129 15.55 -2.71 5.22
CA LEU A 129 14.26 -2.47 4.59
C LEU A 129 13.37 -3.67 4.87
N PHE A 130 12.22 -3.41 5.48
CA PHE A 130 11.19 -4.39 5.77
C PHE A 130 10.06 -4.24 4.77
N PHE A 131 9.52 -5.38 4.37
CA PHE A 131 8.37 -5.45 3.50
C PHE A 131 7.55 -6.68 3.85
N GLY A 132 6.23 -6.57 3.73
CA GLY A 132 5.32 -7.67 4.01
C GLY A 132 3.94 -7.39 3.47
N SER A 133 3.12 -8.43 3.41
CA SER A 133 1.72 -8.31 3.01
C SER A 133 0.77 -8.74 4.14
N SER A 134 -0.44 -8.22 4.06
CA SER A 134 -1.61 -8.71 4.79
C SER A 134 -2.78 -8.88 3.83
N ALA A 135 -3.73 -9.73 4.20
CA ALA A 135 -5.01 -9.82 3.52
C ALA A 135 -6.11 -10.30 4.47
N ASP A 136 -7.26 -9.66 4.45
CA ASP A 136 -8.46 -10.05 5.19
C ASP A 136 -9.67 -9.97 4.27
N ASN A 137 -10.16 -11.16 3.93
CA ASN A 137 -11.30 -11.28 3.05
C ASN A 137 -12.59 -11.56 3.84
N GLY A 138 -12.50 -11.89 5.14
CA GLY A 138 -13.63 -12.39 5.94
C GLY A 138 -14.44 -11.26 6.57
N LEU A 139 -13.78 -10.39 7.35
CA LEU A 139 -14.47 -9.30 8.05
C LEU A 139 -14.98 -8.24 7.07
N THR A 140 -14.27 -8.04 5.96
CA THR A 140 -14.61 -7.08 4.90
C THR A 140 -15.97 -7.36 4.26
N GLU A 141 -16.42 -8.61 4.26
CA GLU A 141 -17.72 -9.03 3.72
C GLU A 141 -18.91 -8.65 4.60
N VAL A 142 -18.66 -8.44 5.90
CA VAL A 142 -19.70 -8.16 6.91
C VAL A 142 -19.63 -6.70 7.38
N ARG A 143 -18.41 -6.22 7.60
CA ARG A 143 -18.09 -4.86 8.09
C ARG A 143 -16.98 -4.27 7.22
N PRO A 144 -17.29 -3.79 6.00
CA PRO A 144 -16.28 -3.48 4.99
C PRO A 144 -15.25 -2.44 5.45
N ALA A 145 -15.69 -1.37 6.09
CA ALA A 145 -14.77 -0.34 6.60
C ALA A 145 -13.89 -0.86 7.74
N ALA A 146 -14.49 -1.51 8.75
CA ALA A 146 -13.74 -2.03 9.89
C ALA A 146 -12.78 -3.16 9.49
N GLY A 147 -13.20 -4.06 8.60
CA GLY A 147 -12.36 -5.14 8.08
C GLY A 147 -11.17 -4.63 7.28
N ALA A 148 -11.38 -3.65 6.40
CA ALA A 148 -10.28 -3.07 5.63
C ALA A 148 -9.28 -2.32 6.51
N ALA A 149 -9.77 -1.58 7.52
CA ALA A 149 -8.91 -0.92 8.50
C ALA A 149 -8.08 -1.93 9.32
N ALA A 150 -8.72 -2.99 9.84
CA ALA A 150 -8.05 -4.03 10.62
C ALA A 150 -7.00 -4.79 9.79
N CYS A 151 -7.28 -5.04 8.51
CA CYS A 151 -6.34 -5.68 7.59
C CYS A 151 -5.08 -4.84 7.33
N LEU A 152 -5.27 -3.54 7.09
CA LEU A 152 -4.17 -2.60 6.94
C LEU A 152 -3.35 -2.52 8.24
N GLU A 153 -4.04 -2.41 9.37
CA GLU A 153 -3.43 -2.39 10.70
C GLU A 153 -2.57 -3.63 10.95
N GLU A 154 -3.03 -4.84 10.61
CA GLU A 154 -2.25 -6.08 10.75
C GLU A 154 -0.92 -5.99 9.99
N GLY A 155 -0.94 -5.53 8.74
CA GLY A 155 0.27 -5.36 7.93
C GLY A 155 1.22 -4.32 8.52
N LEU A 156 0.67 -3.20 8.98
CA LEU A 156 1.40 -2.09 9.59
C LEU A 156 2.04 -2.47 10.94
N ARG A 157 1.32 -3.22 11.78
CA ARG A 157 1.82 -3.74 13.05
C ARG A 157 2.90 -4.79 12.83
N GLY A 158 2.74 -5.65 11.83
CA GLY A 158 3.72 -6.67 11.45
C GLY A 158 5.13 -6.09 11.33
N VAL A 159 5.29 -5.04 10.52
CA VAL A 159 6.60 -4.39 10.34
C VAL A 159 7.00 -3.47 11.50
N LEU A 160 6.04 -2.83 12.18
CA LEU A 160 6.32 -1.96 13.32
C LEU A 160 6.96 -2.73 14.48
N PHE A 161 6.50 -3.96 14.74
CA PHE A 161 7.04 -4.81 15.82
C PHE A 161 8.45 -5.32 15.54
N GLU A 162 8.94 -5.17 14.31
CA GLU A 162 10.38 -5.32 14.03
C GLU A 162 11.19 -4.08 14.42
N ARG A 163 10.56 -3.06 15.03
CA ARG A 163 11.12 -1.72 15.33
C ARG A 163 11.50 -0.93 14.07
N ALA A 164 10.83 -1.23 12.95
CA ALA A 164 10.96 -0.50 11.71
C ALA A 164 9.93 0.63 11.62
N HIS A 165 10.29 1.76 11.03
CA HIS A 165 9.37 2.86 10.81
C HIS A 165 8.60 2.64 9.50
N PRO A 166 7.28 2.41 9.53
CA PRO A 166 6.47 2.24 8.32
C PRO A 166 6.25 3.59 7.65
N TYR A 167 6.38 3.65 6.32
CA TYR A 167 6.36 4.92 5.60
C TYR A 167 5.62 4.90 4.26
N ALA A 168 5.30 3.71 3.74
CA ALA A 168 4.54 3.60 2.51
C ALA A 168 3.70 2.31 2.50
N VAL A 169 2.50 2.39 1.95
CA VAL A 169 1.63 1.25 1.74
C VAL A 169 1.08 1.21 0.31
N MET A 170 0.92 0.00 -0.20
CA MET A 170 0.18 -0.31 -1.41
C MET A 170 -1.09 -1.06 -1.03
N ARG A 171 -2.21 -0.67 -1.62
CA ARG A 171 -3.49 -1.39 -1.50
C ARG A 171 -3.82 -2.08 -2.82
N LEU A 172 -4.14 -3.36 -2.77
CA LEU A 172 -4.69 -4.10 -3.90
C LEU A 172 -5.97 -4.81 -3.47
N SER A 173 -7.07 -4.53 -4.17
CA SER A 173 -8.34 -5.21 -3.96
C SER A 173 -8.82 -5.98 -5.18
N GLY A 174 -9.66 -6.99 -4.96
CA GLY A 174 -10.37 -7.73 -5.99
C GLY A 174 -11.86 -7.75 -5.71
N ALA A 175 -12.68 -7.33 -6.67
CA ALA A 175 -14.12 -7.13 -6.52
C ALA A 175 -14.91 -7.74 -7.67
N ASP A 176 -16.19 -8.04 -7.46
CA ASP A 176 -17.13 -8.16 -8.57
C ASP A 176 -17.57 -6.76 -9.03
N ASP A 177 -18.39 -6.65 -10.07
CA ASP A 177 -18.81 -5.39 -10.67
C ASP A 177 -19.55 -4.49 -9.65
N PRO A 178 -18.93 -3.35 -9.23
CA PRO A 178 -19.53 -2.44 -8.26
C PRO A 178 -20.65 -1.57 -8.88
N LEU A 179 -20.90 -1.69 -10.18
CA LEU A 179 -21.97 -1.01 -10.91
C LEU A 179 -23.27 -1.83 -10.93
N GLN A 180 -23.25 -3.08 -10.44
CA GLN A 180 -24.44 -3.92 -10.34
C GLN A 180 -25.53 -3.23 -9.51
N HIS A 181 -26.79 -3.51 -9.88
CA HIS A 181 -27.91 -2.98 -9.13
C HIS A 181 -28.01 -3.68 -7.77
N ALA A 182 -28.33 -2.94 -6.70
CA ALA A 182 -28.40 -3.53 -5.36
C ALA A 182 -29.42 -4.68 -5.24
N ALA A 183 -30.41 -4.74 -6.14
CA ALA A 183 -31.38 -5.83 -6.21
C ALA A 183 -30.77 -7.16 -6.71
N ASP A 184 -29.62 -7.13 -7.38
CA ASP A 184 -28.91 -8.29 -7.89
C ASP A 184 -27.94 -8.88 -6.84
N THR A 185 -27.91 -8.30 -5.63
CA THR A 185 -27.05 -8.75 -4.53
C THR A 185 -27.40 -10.18 -4.10
N LEU A 186 -26.38 -11.01 -3.93
CA LEU A 186 -26.53 -12.38 -3.43
C LEU A 186 -27.21 -12.38 -2.04
N PRO A 187 -28.16 -13.30 -1.76
CA PRO A 187 -28.78 -13.40 -0.45
C PRO A 187 -27.74 -13.53 0.67
N GLY A 188 -27.86 -12.73 1.72
CA GLY A 188 -26.92 -12.76 2.85
C GLY A 188 -25.61 -12.00 2.63
N ARG A 189 -25.42 -11.33 1.49
CA ARG A 189 -24.26 -10.47 1.20
C ARG A 189 -24.63 -8.99 1.17
N LEU A 190 -23.63 -8.14 1.33
CA LEU A 190 -23.75 -6.70 1.07
C LEU A 190 -23.65 -6.44 -0.44
N PRO A 191 -24.30 -5.38 -0.95
CA PRO A 191 -24.14 -4.96 -2.34
C PRO A 191 -22.68 -4.70 -2.70
N GLN A 192 -22.25 -5.10 -3.90
CA GLN A 192 -20.85 -4.96 -4.35
C GLN A 192 -20.33 -3.52 -4.21
N ARG A 193 -21.16 -2.53 -4.56
CA ARG A 193 -20.85 -1.11 -4.35
C ARG A 193 -20.55 -0.75 -2.89
N LYS A 194 -21.30 -1.31 -1.94
CA LYS A 194 -21.14 -1.04 -0.50
C LYS A 194 -19.85 -1.66 0.03
N LEU A 195 -19.49 -2.85 -0.45
CA LEU A 195 -18.19 -3.48 -0.16
C LEU A 195 -17.03 -2.65 -0.72
N ALA A 196 -17.11 -2.26 -1.99
CA ALA A 196 -16.08 -1.53 -2.70
C ALA A 196 -15.83 -0.12 -2.12
N VAL A 197 -16.89 0.63 -1.79
CA VAL A 197 -16.79 1.96 -1.19
C VAL A 197 -16.40 1.87 0.29
N GLY A 198 -17.02 0.97 1.05
CA GLY A 198 -16.76 0.84 2.49
C GLY A 198 -15.33 0.40 2.80
N THR A 199 -14.76 -0.54 2.03
CA THR A 199 -13.36 -0.96 2.20
C THR A 199 -12.37 0.15 1.86
N ALA A 200 -12.63 0.91 0.78
CA ALA A 200 -11.85 2.09 0.45
C ALA A 200 -11.90 3.14 1.58
N GLU A 201 -13.09 3.40 2.13
CA GLU A 201 -13.28 4.33 3.27
C GLU A 201 -12.53 3.91 4.54
N GLY A 202 -12.67 2.64 4.94
CA GLY A 202 -12.04 2.14 6.15
C GLY A 202 -10.52 2.19 6.08
N SER A 203 -9.96 1.75 4.95
CA SER A 203 -8.52 1.74 4.73
C SER A 203 -7.93 3.14 4.54
N SER A 204 -8.58 4.02 3.77
CA SER A 204 -8.13 5.40 3.62
C SER A 204 -8.20 6.17 4.94
N GLY A 205 -9.26 5.94 5.71
CA GLY A 205 -9.42 6.53 7.04
C GLY A 205 -8.32 6.10 7.99
N TYR A 206 -8.04 4.80 8.08
CA TYR A 206 -6.99 4.27 8.95
C TYR A 206 -5.58 4.72 8.50
N ALA A 207 -5.25 4.65 7.20
CA ALA A 207 -3.96 5.12 6.68
C ALA A 207 -3.72 6.60 7.01
N SER A 208 -4.75 7.44 6.84
CA SER A 208 -4.68 8.87 7.16
C SER A 208 -4.50 9.10 8.66
N LEU A 209 -5.16 8.32 9.52
CA LEU A 209 -4.99 8.39 10.97
C LEU A 209 -3.58 7.95 11.41
N ALA A 210 -3.08 6.88 10.81
CA ALA A 210 -1.73 6.37 11.06
C ALA A 210 -0.63 7.29 10.50
N GLY A 211 -0.97 8.26 9.63
CA GLY A 211 0.00 9.16 9.02
C GLY A 211 0.88 8.48 7.98
N ILE A 212 0.35 7.48 7.27
CA ILE A 212 1.11 6.67 6.31
C ILE A 212 0.64 6.97 4.90
N ALA A 213 1.59 7.27 4.01
CA ALA A 213 1.29 7.51 2.62
C ALA A 213 0.91 6.19 1.91
N THR A 214 -0.26 6.18 1.28
CA THR A 214 -0.64 5.13 0.33
C THR A 214 -0.10 5.50 -1.04
N GLY A 215 1.08 4.99 -1.40
CA GLY A 215 1.75 5.33 -2.66
C GLY A 215 1.03 4.77 -3.89
N MET A 216 0.23 3.71 -3.72
CA MET A 216 -0.56 3.11 -4.80
C MET A 216 -1.80 2.40 -4.23
N ALA A 217 -2.95 2.57 -4.88
CA ALA A 217 -4.15 1.77 -4.64
C ALA A 217 -4.72 1.31 -5.98
N ASP A 218 -5.12 0.05 -6.08
CA ASP A 218 -5.76 -0.48 -7.29
C ASP A 218 -6.83 -1.51 -6.95
N GLU A 219 -7.73 -1.75 -7.90
CA GLU A 219 -8.81 -2.73 -7.82
C GLU A 219 -8.94 -3.51 -9.12
N VAL A 220 -8.94 -4.84 -8.99
CA VAL A 220 -9.12 -5.80 -10.08
C VAL A 220 -10.54 -6.35 -10.03
N TYR A 221 -11.21 -6.43 -11.18
CA TYR A 221 -12.60 -6.85 -11.27
C TYR A 221 -12.74 -8.23 -11.92
N HIS A 222 -13.41 -9.15 -11.21
CA HIS A 222 -13.70 -10.50 -11.70
C HIS A 222 -15.00 -11.03 -11.06
N PRO A 223 -15.91 -11.67 -11.82
CA PRO A 223 -17.17 -12.20 -11.28
C PRO A 223 -17.00 -13.19 -10.11
N GLY A 224 -15.90 -13.95 -10.11
CA GLY A 224 -15.60 -14.88 -9.01
C GLY A 224 -15.39 -14.19 -7.64
N PHE A 225 -15.04 -12.91 -7.60
CA PHE A 225 -14.96 -12.15 -6.34
C PHE A 225 -16.33 -11.85 -5.72
N ALA A 226 -17.44 -12.15 -6.42
CA ALA A 226 -18.77 -12.15 -5.80
C ALA A 226 -18.88 -13.15 -4.64
N ALA A 227 -18.06 -14.21 -4.66
CA ALA A 227 -17.98 -15.16 -3.55
C ALA A 227 -17.34 -14.53 -2.31
N LYS A 228 -16.28 -13.76 -2.53
CA LYS A 228 -15.46 -13.16 -1.50
C LYS A 228 -14.52 -12.14 -2.14
N ARG A 229 -14.55 -10.92 -1.65
CA ARG A 229 -13.65 -9.83 -2.01
C ARG A 229 -12.22 -10.19 -1.60
N LEU A 230 -11.27 -9.82 -2.44
CA LEU A 230 -9.86 -9.78 -2.08
C LEU A 230 -9.57 -8.38 -1.52
N GLU A 231 -9.03 -8.30 -0.31
CA GLU A 231 -8.51 -7.05 0.25
C GLU A 231 -7.09 -7.32 0.76
N SER A 232 -6.09 -6.71 0.13
CA SER A 232 -4.69 -6.95 0.46
C SER A 232 -3.89 -5.66 0.51
N TYR A 233 -2.92 -5.64 1.42
CA TYR A 233 -1.97 -4.54 1.59
C TYR A 233 -0.55 -5.07 1.50
N ALA A 234 0.34 -4.27 0.93
CA ALA A 234 1.77 -4.47 1.02
C ALA A 234 2.42 -3.22 1.63
N VAL A 235 3.18 -3.41 2.69
CA VAL A 235 3.73 -2.34 3.54
C VAL A 235 5.24 -2.27 3.41
N LEU A 236 5.79 -1.06 3.38
CA LEU A 236 7.23 -0.81 3.50
C LEU A 236 7.57 -0.10 4.80
N ALA A 237 8.62 -0.58 5.46
CA ALA A 237 9.21 0.05 6.63
C ALA A 237 10.73 0.01 6.58
N ALA A 238 11.41 0.89 7.30
CA ALA A 238 12.87 0.90 7.34
C ALA A 238 13.40 1.26 8.74
N ALA A 239 14.57 0.75 9.07
CA ALA A 239 15.29 1.13 10.29
C ALA A 239 16.81 1.08 10.08
N PRO A 240 17.57 1.93 10.79
CA PRO A 240 19.01 1.75 10.93
C PRO A 240 19.30 0.36 11.52
N SER A 241 20.26 -0.38 10.96
CA SER A 241 20.55 -1.74 11.43
C SER A 241 20.97 -1.77 12.91
N VAL A 242 21.62 -0.71 13.39
CA VAL A 242 22.03 -0.51 14.78
C VAL A 242 20.87 -0.39 15.78
N ASN A 243 19.64 -0.17 15.29
CA ASN A 243 18.44 -0.09 16.13
C ASN A 243 17.75 -1.46 16.28
N ILE A 244 18.13 -2.46 15.47
CA ILE A 244 17.49 -3.77 15.48
C ILE A 244 18.34 -4.77 16.27
N ARG A 245 17.87 -5.14 17.46
CA ARG A 245 18.47 -6.22 18.26
C ARG A 245 17.96 -7.58 17.81
N LYS A 246 18.89 -8.52 17.61
CA LYS A 246 18.64 -9.92 17.21
C LYS A 246 19.07 -10.92 18.30
N GLU A 247 19.18 -10.46 19.53
CA GLU A 247 19.56 -11.29 20.67
C GLU A 247 18.43 -12.23 21.08
N GLU A 248 18.81 -13.37 21.66
CA GLU A 248 17.84 -14.27 22.28
C GLU A 248 17.27 -13.66 23.57
N ILE A 249 16.08 -14.13 23.93
CA ILE A 249 15.41 -13.75 25.18
C ILE A 249 16.04 -14.52 26.33
N GLU A 250 16.46 -13.80 27.37
CA GLU A 250 17.05 -14.35 28.58
C GLU A 250 15.98 -14.50 29.69
N PRO A 251 16.12 -15.47 30.63
CA PRO A 251 15.12 -15.71 31.68
C PRO A 251 14.84 -14.52 32.61
N ASP A 252 15.78 -13.59 32.76
CA ASP A 252 15.66 -12.38 33.58
C ASP A 252 15.12 -11.16 32.82
N ASP A 253 14.84 -11.30 31.52
CA ASP A 253 14.19 -10.26 30.74
C ASP A 253 12.80 -9.94 31.28
N THR A 254 12.42 -8.67 31.14
CA THR A 254 11.13 -8.16 31.57
C THR A 254 10.23 -7.91 30.36
N VAL A 255 8.98 -8.39 30.45
CA VAL A 255 7.94 -8.11 29.48
C VAL A 255 7.13 -6.88 29.91
N MET A 256 7.12 -5.87 29.06
CA MET A 256 6.37 -4.62 29.23
C MET A 256 5.23 -4.56 28.22
N VAL A 257 4.00 -4.42 28.66
CA VAL A 257 2.84 -4.18 27.81
C VAL A 257 2.63 -2.67 27.70
N VAL A 258 2.67 -2.17 26.47
CA VAL A 258 2.44 -0.78 26.10
C VAL A 258 1.06 -0.67 25.48
N LEU A 259 0.26 0.30 25.91
CA LEU A 259 -1.11 0.51 25.44
C LEU A 259 -1.32 1.94 24.99
N GLY A 260 -1.89 2.10 23.80
CA GLY A 260 -2.38 3.36 23.24
C GLY A 260 -3.90 3.40 23.29
N ARG A 261 -4.46 4.51 23.78
CA ARG A 261 -5.91 4.72 23.85
C ARG A 261 -6.40 5.43 22.58
N GLY A 262 -7.46 4.89 21.97
CA GLY A 262 -8.11 5.46 20.78
C GLY A 262 -7.28 5.33 19.50
N ALA A 263 -7.82 5.81 18.39
CA ALA A 263 -7.25 5.61 17.04
C ALA A 263 -5.94 6.39 16.74
N ALA A 264 -5.30 6.98 17.76
CA ALA A 264 -3.95 7.54 17.68
C ALA A 264 -2.89 6.66 18.37
N GLY A 265 -3.29 5.52 18.95
CA GLY A 265 -2.39 4.62 19.67
C GLY A 265 -1.26 4.10 18.80
N TYR A 266 -1.58 3.68 17.58
CA TYR A 266 -0.62 3.25 16.58
C TYR A 266 0.49 4.29 16.32
N HIS A 267 0.12 5.53 15.96
CA HIS A 267 1.09 6.60 15.65
C HIS A 267 2.01 6.92 16.85
N LYS A 268 1.46 6.94 18.06
CA LYS A 268 2.26 7.12 19.30
C LYS A 268 3.28 5.99 19.49
N MET A 269 2.87 4.73 19.25
CA MET A 269 3.79 3.58 19.33
C MET A 269 4.85 3.60 18.22
N GLN A 270 4.50 4.08 17.03
CA GLN A 270 5.45 4.28 15.93
C GLN A 270 6.54 5.30 16.31
N ARG A 271 6.19 6.43 16.93
CA ARG A 271 7.20 7.38 17.44
C ARG A 271 8.05 6.77 18.55
N LEU A 272 7.41 6.08 19.50
CA LEU A 272 8.11 5.42 20.60
C LEU A 272 9.16 4.42 20.09
N LEU A 273 8.80 3.53 19.16
CA LEU A 273 9.74 2.55 18.60
C LEU A 273 10.72 3.17 17.60
N GLY A 274 10.34 4.24 16.92
CA GLY A 274 11.23 5.00 16.04
C GLY A 274 12.38 5.70 16.76
N ASP A 275 12.24 5.97 18.06
CA ASP A 275 13.30 6.52 18.88
C ASP A 275 14.46 5.51 19.03
N ALA A 276 15.68 5.95 18.68
CA ALA A 276 16.85 5.09 18.64
C ALA A 276 17.24 4.54 20.02
N MET A 277 16.96 5.27 21.10
CA MET A 277 17.26 4.83 22.46
C MET A 277 16.27 3.76 22.91
N VAL A 278 14.97 3.95 22.63
CA VAL A 278 13.94 2.95 22.92
C VAL A 278 14.14 1.69 22.08
N SER A 279 14.32 1.82 20.77
CA SER A 279 14.58 0.70 19.86
C SER A 279 15.67 -0.23 20.36
N ARG A 280 16.78 0.34 20.88
CA ARG A 280 17.92 -0.42 21.41
C ARG A 280 17.67 -1.04 22.79
N MET A 281 16.67 -0.58 23.54
CA MET A 281 16.24 -1.25 24.77
C MET A 281 15.41 -2.49 24.49
N VAL A 282 14.77 -2.58 23.32
CA VAL A 282 13.80 -3.63 23.00
C VAL A 282 14.43 -4.78 22.21
N LYS A 283 14.45 -5.96 22.84
CA LYS A 283 14.91 -7.21 22.23
C LYS A 283 13.90 -7.76 21.23
N LYS A 284 12.61 -7.72 21.60
CA LYS A 284 11.50 -8.24 20.78
C LYS A 284 10.20 -7.50 21.06
N CYS A 285 9.38 -7.29 20.03
CA CYS A 285 7.99 -6.87 20.18
C CYS A 285 7.04 -7.92 19.61
N CYS A 286 5.83 -7.97 20.14
CA CYS A 286 4.70 -8.66 19.51
C CYS A 286 3.39 -7.95 19.83
N ASP A 287 2.33 -8.34 19.13
CA ASP A 287 0.99 -7.83 19.41
C ASP A 287 0.56 -8.21 20.83
N ALA A 288 -0.02 -7.25 21.55
CA ALA A 288 -0.62 -7.46 22.85
C ALA A 288 -1.82 -6.53 23.05
N ALA A 289 -2.66 -6.38 22.02
CA ALA A 289 -3.87 -5.58 22.08
C ALA A 289 -5.00 -6.27 22.89
N PRO A 290 -5.42 -5.74 24.06
CA PRO A 290 -6.72 -6.06 24.62
C PRO A 290 -7.83 -5.41 23.78
N TYR A 291 -9.05 -5.96 23.80
CA TYR A 291 -10.20 -5.42 23.06
C TYR A 291 -10.34 -3.89 23.20
N GLY A 292 -10.32 -3.18 22.06
CA GLY A 292 -10.54 -1.73 22.00
C GLY A 292 -9.31 -0.84 22.26
N TYR A 293 -8.11 -1.40 22.38
CA TYR A 293 -6.84 -0.67 22.50
C TYR A 293 -5.85 -1.10 21.41
N ASP A 294 -4.99 -0.17 21.00
CA ASP A 294 -3.75 -0.55 20.33
C ASP A 294 -2.73 -0.96 21.38
N GLY A 295 -2.14 -2.14 21.27
CA GLY A 295 -1.25 -2.67 22.29
C GLY A 295 -0.10 -3.49 21.74
N MET A 296 1.06 -3.41 22.40
CA MET A 296 2.22 -4.23 22.09
C MET A 296 2.92 -4.70 23.37
N ALA A 297 3.44 -5.92 23.33
CA ALA A 297 4.35 -6.42 24.35
C ALA A 297 5.79 -6.22 23.86
N CYS A 298 6.63 -5.64 24.72
CA CYS A 298 8.04 -5.40 24.49
C CYS A 298 8.87 -6.18 25.52
N VAL A 299 9.82 -6.97 25.04
CA VAL A 299 10.82 -7.65 25.87
C VAL A 299 12.04 -6.75 25.98
N ILE A 300 12.41 -6.40 27.22
CA ILE A 300 13.55 -5.51 27.52
C ILE A 300 14.42 -6.12 28.63
N ASP A 301 15.69 -5.71 28.67
CA ASP A 301 16.56 -6.00 29.82
C ASP A 301 15.95 -5.40 31.10
N ALA A 302 15.94 -6.15 32.20
CA ALA A 302 15.28 -5.73 33.45
C ALA A 302 15.80 -4.40 34.01
N GLU A 303 17.07 -4.07 33.78
CA GLU A 303 17.69 -2.81 34.22
C GLU A 303 17.08 -1.58 33.53
N ASN A 304 16.50 -1.74 32.33
CA ASN A 304 15.92 -0.66 31.55
C ASN A 304 14.46 -0.35 31.93
N GLU A 305 13.82 -1.13 32.83
CA GLU A 305 12.39 -1.03 33.13
C GLU A 305 11.94 0.41 33.47
N LYS A 306 12.65 1.09 34.38
CA LYS A 306 12.26 2.43 34.84
C LYS A 306 12.34 3.48 33.73
N LEU A 307 13.40 3.39 32.93
CA LEU A 307 13.68 4.32 31.84
C LEU A 307 12.71 4.10 30.68
N PHE A 308 12.44 2.84 30.33
CA PHE A 308 11.45 2.47 29.34
C PHE A 308 10.06 3.02 29.70
N ARG A 309 9.60 2.80 30.95
CA ARG A 309 8.31 3.36 31.43
C ARG A 309 8.25 4.89 31.32
N LEU A 310 9.35 5.58 31.58
CA LEU A 310 9.43 7.04 31.47
C LEU A 310 9.28 7.50 30.01
N LEU A 311 9.95 6.83 29.08
CA LEU A 311 9.88 7.13 27.65
C LEU A 311 8.48 6.84 27.09
N VAL A 312 7.88 5.70 27.46
CA VAL A 312 6.50 5.35 27.08
C VAL A 312 5.51 6.41 27.59
N SER A 313 5.63 6.83 28.86
CA SER A 313 4.79 7.89 29.40
C SER A 313 5.02 9.25 28.71
N GLY A 314 6.23 9.49 28.19
CA GLY A 314 6.57 10.67 27.40
C GLY A 314 5.72 10.82 26.14
N GLU A 315 5.45 9.69 25.47
CA GLU A 315 4.61 9.60 24.26
C GLU A 315 3.10 9.53 24.55
N ASP A 316 2.69 9.80 25.81
CA ASP A 316 1.29 9.71 26.22
C ASP A 316 0.70 8.30 26.01
N LEU A 317 1.52 7.27 26.28
CA LEU A 317 1.16 5.86 26.28
C LEU A 317 1.15 5.29 27.70
N GLN A 318 0.38 4.22 27.90
CA GLN A 318 0.35 3.47 29.16
C GLN A 318 1.35 2.32 29.11
N CYS A 319 1.93 1.97 30.26
CA CYS A 319 2.92 0.90 30.35
C CYS A 319 2.73 0.08 31.63
N VAL A 320 2.52 -1.23 31.49
CA VAL A 320 2.40 -2.16 32.59
C VAL A 320 3.40 -3.31 32.44
N LYS A 321 3.92 -3.82 33.55
CA LYS A 321 4.78 -5.01 33.53
C LYS A 321 3.89 -6.25 33.52
N ALA A 322 4.12 -7.19 32.61
CA ALA A 322 3.40 -8.46 32.60
C ALA A 322 3.85 -9.37 33.75
N GLY A 323 2.94 -10.19 34.29
CA GLY A 323 3.16 -11.02 35.47
C GLY A 323 3.91 -12.35 35.24
N GLY A 324 4.61 -12.54 34.13
CA GLY A 324 5.28 -13.80 33.76
C GLY A 324 6.73 -13.61 33.30
N THR A 325 7.50 -14.71 33.23
CA THR A 325 8.85 -14.75 32.64
C THR A 325 8.77 -14.80 31.13
N ALA A 326 9.71 -14.16 30.44
CA ALA A 326 9.82 -14.24 29.00
C ALA A 326 10.32 -15.65 28.62
N GLU A 327 9.42 -16.55 28.22
CA GLU A 327 9.80 -17.86 27.67
C GLU A 327 9.86 -17.77 26.14
N GLN A 328 10.86 -18.42 25.53
CA GLN A 328 10.85 -18.62 24.08
C GLN A 328 9.68 -19.54 23.69
N PRO A 329 9.02 -19.31 22.54
CA PRO A 329 8.12 -20.30 21.97
C PRO A 329 8.89 -21.62 21.77
N ARG A 330 8.34 -22.74 22.24
CA ARG A 330 8.90 -24.05 21.89
C ARG A 330 8.57 -24.36 20.44
N GLU A 331 9.58 -24.68 19.62
CA GLU A 331 9.44 -25.28 18.29
C GLU A 331 8.98 -26.75 18.36
N ASP A 332 8.06 -27.09 19.26
CA ASP A 332 7.44 -28.41 19.30
C ASP A 332 6.24 -28.39 18.34
N THR A 333 6.48 -28.33 17.03
CA THR A 333 5.41 -28.57 16.05
C THR A 333 5.12 -30.06 16.01
N GLU A 334 4.05 -30.50 16.69
CA GLU A 334 3.34 -31.70 16.28
C GLU A 334 3.05 -31.61 14.77
N ALA A 335 3.16 -32.72 14.05
CA ALA A 335 2.88 -32.73 12.61
C ALA A 335 1.45 -32.20 12.37
N PRO A 336 1.22 -31.37 11.35
CA PRO A 336 -0.11 -30.86 11.06
C PRO A 336 -1.11 -32.01 10.91
N ASP A 337 -2.26 -31.93 11.57
CA ASP A 337 -3.26 -33.02 11.59
C ASP A 337 -3.91 -33.30 10.22
N ARG A 338 -3.72 -32.41 9.23
CA ARG A 338 -4.40 -32.47 7.92
C ARG A 338 -3.48 -32.97 6.82
N HIS A 339 -3.95 -34.00 6.14
CA HIS A 339 -3.28 -34.70 5.04
C HIS A 339 -4.16 -34.74 3.79
N VAL A 340 -3.56 -34.70 2.61
CA VAL A 340 -4.30 -34.73 1.35
C VAL A 340 -3.49 -35.35 0.20
N ASP A 341 -4.20 -36.07 -0.68
CA ASP A 341 -3.72 -36.47 -2.00
C ASP A 341 -4.21 -35.46 -3.05
N ILE A 342 -3.30 -34.90 -3.86
CA ILE A 342 -3.60 -33.80 -4.77
C ILE A 342 -3.53 -34.25 -6.24
N ALA A 343 -4.43 -33.75 -7.07
CA ALA A 343 -4.43 -33.97 -8.51
C ALA A 343 -4.67 -32.65 -9.27
N PRO A 344 -3.62 -31.90 -9.67
CA PRO A 344 -3.80 -30.66 -10.41
C PRO A 344 -4.35 -30.89 -11.82
N GLU A 345 -5.34 -30.09 -12.19
CA GLU A 345 -5.94 -30.06 -13.52
C GLU A 345 -4.93 -29.57 -14.57
N LYS A 346 -5.11 -30.02 -15.81
CA LYS A 346 -4.36 -29.50 -16.96
C LYS A 346 -4.61 -27.99 -17.14
N PRO A 347 -3.57 -27.18 -17.39
CA PRO A 347 -3.72 -25.78 -17.78
C PRO A 347 -4.69 -25.58 -18.95
N GLY A 348 -5.63 -24.64 -18.81
CA GLY A 348 -6.48 -24.16 -19.90
C GLY A 348 -5.75 -23.17 -20.83
N ASP A 349 -6.42 -22.80 -21.93
CA ASP A 349 -5.92 -21.78 -22.86
C ASP A 349 -6.18 -20.38 -22.31
N TRP A 350 -5.15 -19.79 -21.71
CA TRP A 350 -5.19 -18.45 -21.12
C TRP A 350 -4.94 -17.33 -22.15
N LYS A 351 -4.52 -17.65 -23.38
CA LYS A 351 -4.27 -16.67 -24.46
C LYS A 351 -5.52 -16.39 -25.30
N ALA A 352 -6.55 -17.22 -25.21
CA ALA A 352 -7.77 -17.15 -26.02
C ALA A 352 -8.69 -15.93 -25.75
N THR A 353 -8.34 -15.02 -24.84
CA THR A 353 -9.18 -13.86 -24.52
C THR A 353 -9.06 -12.76 -25.57
N SER A 354 -10.03 -12.68 -26.51
CA SER A 354 -10.10 -11.57 -27.47
C SER A 354 -10.59 -10.29 -26.80
N MET A 355 -9.72 -9.27 -26.75
CA MET A 355 -10.06 -8.00 -26.09
C MET A 355 -10.83 -7.04 -27.02
N TYR A 356 -10.71 -7.13 -28.35
CA TYR A 356 -11.23 -6.14 -29.32
C TYR A 356 -12.65 -6.37 -29.86
N GLY A 357 -13.41 -7.29 -29.26
CA GLY A 357 -14.86 -7.46 -29.53
C GLY A 357 -15.18 -8.11 -30.88
N SER A 358 -16.46 -8.40 -31.13
CA SER A 358 -16.92 -9.08 -32.36
C SER A 358 -16.70 -8.28 -33.64
N ASP A 359 -16.68 -6.95 -33.51
CA ASP A 359 -16.74 -6.02 -34.64
C ASP A 359 -15.37 -5.84 -35.33
N ARG A 360 -14.29 -6.32 -34.70
CA ARG A 360 -12.90 -6.33 -35.20
C ARG A 360 -12.42 -4.98 -35.78
N SER A 361 -12.86 -3.86 -35.19
CA SER A 361 -12.43 -2.50 -35.55
C SER A 361 -11.50 -1.94 -34.47
N PHE A 362 -10.47 -1.19 -34.88
CA PHE A 362 -9.56 -0.53 -33.96
C PHE A 362 -10.30 0.45 -33.04
N THR A 363 -11.16 1.30 -33.63
CA THR A 363 -11.92 2.31 -32.87
C THR A 363 -12.85 1.66 -31.84
N ALA A 364 -13.51 0.56 -32.20
CA ALA A 364 -14.38 -0.18 -31.29
C ALA A 364 -13.57 -0.85 -30.15
N GLY A 365 -12.42 -1.44 -30.48
CA GLY A 365 -11.51 -2.01 -29.49
C GLY A 365 -11.02 -0.97 -28.48
N MET A 366 -10.56 0.20 -28.94
CA MET A 366 -10.09 1.27 -28.05
C MET A 366 -11.19 1.78 -27.11
N ARG A 367 -12.43 1.93 -27.58
CA ARG A 367 -13.57 2.31 -26.74
C ARG A 367 -13.88 1.24 -25.69
N LYS A 368 -13.83 -0.03 -26.08
CA LYS A 368 -14.07 -1.15 -25.17
C LYS A 368 -13.01 -1.21 -24.09
N ILE A 369 -11.73 -1.08 -24.44
CA ILE A 369 -10.64 -0.94 -23.48
C ILE A 369 -10.95 0.24 -22.55
N ALA A 370 -11.10 1.47 -23.06
CA ALA A 370 -11.36 2.63 -22.22
C ALA A 370 -12.53 2.46 -21.22
N ALA A 371 -13.59 1.74 -21.60
CA ALA A 371 -14.76 1.50 -20.76
C ALA A 371 -14.69 0.23 -19.88
N ASP A 372 -13.66 -0.60 -20.01
CA ASP A 372 -13.52 -1.86 -19.28
C ASP A 372 -13.22 -1.62 -17.79
N LEU A 373 -13.86 -2.38 -16.91
CA LEU A 373 -13.68 -2.24 -15.47
C LEU A 373 -12.21 -2.41 -15.05
N ASN A 374 -11.45 -3.30 -15.68
CA ASN A 374 -10.05 -3.57 -15.34
C ASN A 374 -9.06 -2.55 -15.92
N THR A 375 -9.50 -1.67 -16.83
CA THR A 375 -8.57 -0.71 -17.47
C THR A 375 -9.01 0.75 -17.38
N CYS A 376 -10.26 1.03 -16.97
CA CYS A 376 -10.78 2.37 -16.73
C CYS A 376 -10.05 3.12 -15.59
N SER A 377 -10.45 4.35 -15.31
CA SER A 377 -9.81 5.18 -14.28
C SER A 377 -10.12 4.68 -12.87
N ARG A 378 -9.08 4.55 -12.05
CA ARG A 378 -9.19 4.40 -10.60
C ARG A 378 -8.93 5.70 -9.84
N ARG A 379 -8.89 6.85 -10.54
CA ARG A 379 -8.51 8.12 -9.92
C ARG A 379 -9.36 8.47 -8.70
N GLY A 380 -10.68 8.39 -8.82
CA GLY A 380 -11.58 8.67 -7.70
C GLY A 380 -11.44 7.70 -6.52
N LEU A 381 -10.94 6.48 -6.73
CA LEU A 381 -10.61 5.54 -5.64
C LEU A 381 -9.30 5.97 -4.96
N VAL A 382 -8.27 6.23 -5.76
CA VAL A 382 -6.92 6.54 -5.29
C VAL A 382 -6.86 7.90 -4.57
N GLU A 383 -7.59 8.91 -5.05
CA GLU A 383 -7.64 10.25 -4.44
C GLU A 383 -8.31 10.28 -3.05
N ARG A 384 -8.90 9.15 -2.60
CA ARG A 384 -9.36 8.99 -1.22
C ARG A 384 -8.21 8.80 -0.24
N PHE A 385 -7.05 8.39 -0.71
CA PHE A 385 -5.90 8.09 0.12
C PHE A 385 -4.89 9.26 0.11
N ASP A 386 -4.30 9.54 1.28
CA ASP A 386 -3.16 10.46 1.36
C ASP A 386 -1.92 9.79 0.76
N THR A 387 -1.31 10.47 -0.21
CA THR A 387 -0.10 10.00 -0.92
C THR A 387 1.12 10.83 -0.56
N THR A 388 1.03 11.71 0.44
CA THR A 388 2.01 12.77 0.73
C THR A 388 2.51 12.76 2.17
N ALA A 389 1.83 12.07 3.09
CA ALA A 389 2.26 11.91 4.47
C ALA A 389 3.72 11.42 4.59
N GLY A 390 4.50 12.01 5.51
CA GLY A 390 5.94 11.75 5.67
C GLY A 390 6.84 12.49 4.66
N ALA A 391 6.24 13.20 3.68
CA ALA A 391 6.89 13.89 2.57
C ALA A 391 7.97 13.05 1.86
N GLY A 392 7.70 11.75 1.74
CA GLY A 392 8.60 10.75 1.17
C GLY A 392 8.29 10.38 -0.28
N THR A 393 7.08 10.63 -0.77
CA THR A 393 6.62 10.17 -2.09
C THR A 393 7.42 10.79 -3.22
N VAL A 394 7.96 9.94 -4.08
CA VAL A 394 8.77 10.29 -5.25
C VAL A 394 7.92 10.22 -6.51
N LEU A 395 7.09 9.19 -6.61
CA LEU A 395 6.20 8.94 -7.74
C LEU A 395 4.74 9.07 -7.28
N MET A 396 4.06 10.13 -7.72
CA MET A 396 2.63 10.30 -7.48
C MET A 396 1.82 9.23 -8.23
N PRO A 397 0.66 8.80 -7.73
CA PRO A 397 -0.13 7.75 -8.38
C PRO A 397 -0.58 8.07 -9.80
N PHE A 398 -0.74 9.37 -10.13
CA PHE A 398 -1.05 9.82 -11.48
C PHE A 398 -0.03 10.87 -11.96
N GLY A 399 0.58 10.59 -13.10
CA GLY A 399 1.64 11.39 -13.72
C GLY A 399 1.17 12.37 -14.79
N GLY A 400 2.13 13.17 -15.24
CA GLY A 400 1.96 14.19 -16.28
C GLY A 400 1.34 15.50 -15.79
N ALA A 401 1.34 16.50 -16.67
CA ALA A 401 0.81 17.84 -16.40
C ALA A 401 -0.67 17.85 -16.01
N ASN A 402 -1.44 16.85 -16.46
CA ASN A 402 -2.86 16.70 -16.14
C ASN A 402 -3.12 15.75 -14.96
N GLN A 403 -2.11 15.05 -14.43
CA GLN A 403 -2.26 14.05 -13.36
C GLN A 403 -3.30 12.97 -13.72
N ILE A 404 -3.16 12.33 -14.89
CA ILE A 404 -4.12 11.33 -15.39
C ILE A 404 -3.49 9.96 -15.67
N THR A 405 -2.21 9.89 -16.08
CA THR A 405 -1.61 8.59 -16.40
C THR A 405 -1.26 7.84 -15.11
N PRO A 406 -1.84 6.66 -14.84
CA PRO A 406 -1.54 5.92 -13.62
C PRO A 406 -0.10 5.39 -13.62
N ALA A 407 0.59 5.56 -12.50
CA ALA A 407 1.89 4.92 -12.24
C ALA A 407 1.74 3.40 -12.12
N GLN A 408 2.77 2.65 -12.55
CA GLN A 408 2.79 1.18 -12.45
C GLN A 408 3.49 0.65 -11.19
N ALA A 409 4.17 1.54 -10.46
CA ALA A 409 4.84 1.25 -9.20
C ALA A 409 4.70 2.46 -8.27
N MET A 410 4.84 2.25 -6.97
CA MET A 410 5.05 3.33 -6.02
C MET A 410 6.55 3.50 -5.76
N ALA A 411 6.99 4.73 -5.53
CA ALA A 411 8.36 5.03 -5.14
C ALA A 411 8.37 6.06 -3.99
N SER A 412 9.09 5.73 -2.92
CA SER A 412 9.12 6.54 -1.69
C SER A 412 10.52 6.59 -1.10
N LYS A 413 10.96 7.78 -0.68
CA LYS A 413 12.25 8.00 -0.02
C LYS A 413 12.33 7.20 1.28
N ILE A 414 13.52 6.71 1.60
CA ILE A 414 13.77 6.10 2.91
C ILE A 414 13.65 7.18 4.00
N PRO A 415 12.86 6.95 5.06
CA PRO A 415 12.63 7.92 6.14
C PRO A 415 13.86 7.98 7.06
N ALA A 416 14.94 8.59 6.58
CA ALA A 416 16.21 8.69 7.30
C ALA A 416 16.12 9.39 8.66
N GLY A 417 15.06 10.19 8.89
CA GLY A 417 14.81 10.98 10.11
C GLY A 417 15.78 12.16 10.31
N ARG A 418 17.00 12.05 9.77
CA ARG A 418 18.06 13.07 9.80
C ARG A 418 18.67 13.25 8.43
N GLY A 419 19.09 14.47 8.13
CA GLY A 419 19.79 14.79 6.88
C GLY A 419 18.94 14.60 5.62
N LYS A 420 19.61 14.65 4.47
CA LYS A 420 19.01 14.45 3.15
C LYS A 420 19.50 13.13 2.59
N THR A 421 18.55 12.36 2.08
CA THR A 421 18.81 11.17 1.26
C THR A 421 18.09 11.31 -0.07
N SER A 422 18.69 10.73 -1.11
CA SER A 422 18.07 10.51 -2.41
C SER A 422 17.73 9.05 -2.65
N ASP A 423 18.00 8.16 -1.69
CA ASP A 423 17.63 6.75 -1.75
C ASP A 423 16.13 6.59 -1.53
N CYS A 424 15.50 5.80 -2.39
CA CYS A 424 14.09 5.46 -2.32
C CYS A 424 13.89 3.96 -2.52
N SER A 425 12.85 3.43 -1.90
CA SER A 425 12.31 2.13 -2.24
C SER A 425 11.33 2.27 -3.40
N VAL A 426 11.23 1.21 -4.21
CA VAL A 426 10.25 1.09 -5.29
C VAL A 426 9.52 -0.23 -5.11
N MET A 427 8.19 -0.20 -5.17
CA MET A 427 7.36 -1.39 -5.04
C MET A 427 6.26 -1.44 -6.09
N SER A 428 6.02 -2.62 -6.63
CA SER A 428 4.97 -2.87 -7.64
C SER A 428 4.24 -4.17 -7.31
N TRP A 429 3.19 -4.47 -8.08
CA TRP A 429 2.43 -5.71 -7.95
C TRP A 429 2.06 -6.31 -9.32
N GLY A 430 1.83 -7.62 -9.36
CA GLY A 430 1.37 -8.33 -10.54
C GLY A 430 0.33 -9.40 -10.19
N TYR A 431 -0.74 -9.47 -10.99
CA TYR A 431 -1.83 -10.43 -10.89
C TYR A 431 -2.83 -10.23 -12.04
N ASN A 432 -3.26 -11.32 -12.68
CA ASN A 432 -4.36 -11.33 -13.63
C ASN A 432 -5.34 -12.48 -13.30
N PRO A 433 -6.59 -12.16 -12.91
CA PRO A 433 -7.55 -13.18 -12.46
C PRO A 433 -8.00 -14.09 -13.60
N PHE A 434 -8.09 -13.58 -14.83
CA PHE A 434 -8.55 -14.35 -15.99
C PHE A 434 -7.50 -15.37 -16.44
N ILE A 435 -6.22 -14.97 -16.45
CA ILE A 435 -5.11 -15.91 -16.70
C ILE A 435 -5.04 -16.95 -15.58
N SER A 436 -5.19 -16.52 -14.32
CA SER A 436 -5.06 -17.41 -13.16
C SER A 436 -6.24 -18.38 -13.03
N GLU A 437 -7.44 -17.99 -13.45
CA GLU A 437 -8.60 -18.88 -13.57
C GLU A 437 -8.38 -19.94 -14.66
N ALA A 438 -7.93 -19.54 -15.84
CA ALA A 438 -7.66 -20.45 -16.96
C ALA A 438 -6.46 -21.37 -16.68
N SER A 439 -5.40 -20.83 -16.06
CA SER A 439 -4.21 -21.59 -15.67
C SER A 439 -3.53 -20.97 -14.44
N PRO A 440 -3.74 -21.53 -13.24
CA PRO A 440 -3.09 -21.04 -12.01
C PRO A 440 -1.56 -21.03 -12.11
N TYR A 441 -0.98 -22.01 -12.82
CA TYR A 441 0.47 -22.11 -13.05
C TYR A 441 1.01 -20.93 -13.85
N HIS A 442 0.42 -20.63 -15.01
CA HIS A 442 0.86 -19.51 -15.84
C HIS A 442 0.54 -18.17 -15.19
N GLY A 443 -0.64 -18.04 -14.56
CA GLY A 443 -1.03 -16.85 -13.81
C GLY A 443 -0.03 -16.49 -12.72
N ALA A 444 0.41 -17.47 -11.92
CA ALA A 444 1.41 -17.24 -10.88
C ALA A 444 2.79 -16.87 -11.43
N TYR A 445 3.24 -17.50 -12.52
CA TYR A 445 4.51 -17.13 -13.16
C TYR A 445 4.46 -15.70 -13.71
N LEU A 446 3.39 -15.38 -14.45
CA LEU A 446 3.22 -14.07 -15.08
C LEU A 446 2.95 -12.97 -14.06
N ALA A 447 2.38 -13.26 -12.89
CA ALA A 447 2.28 -12.32 -11.78
C ALA A 447 3.66 -11.82 -11.32
N VAL A 448 4.65 -12.72 -11.21
CA VAL A 448 6.03 -12.34 -10.88
C VAL A 448 6.68 -11.56 -12.02
N VAL A 449 6.46 -11.97 -13.27
CA VAL A 449 6.97 -11.25 -14.45
C VAL A 449 6.41 -9.83 -14.51
N GLU A 450 5.11 -9.67 -14.26
CA GLU A 450 4.42 -8.37 -14.29
C GLU A 450 4.94 -7.43 -13.19
N SER A 451 5.03 -7.90 -11.95
CA SER A 451 5.51 -7.06 -10.85
C SER A 451 6.94 -6.57 -11.13
N VAL A 452 7.85 -7.45 -11.55
CA VAL A 452 9.23 -7.08 -11.91
C VAL A 452 9.28 -6.12 -13.10
N SER A 453 8.49 -6.37 -14.15
CA SER A 453 8.46 -5.50 -15.34
C SER A 453 7.97 -4.08 -14.99
N LYS A 454 6.97 -3.96 -14.09
CA LYS A 454 6.48 -2.67 -13.60
C LYS A 454 7.53 -1.90 -12.79
N LEU A 455 8.37 -2.59 -11.99
CA LEU A 455 9.51 -1.94 -11.31
C LEU A 455 10.47 -1.35 -12.33
N ILE A 456 10.88 -2.15 -13.31
CA ILE A 456 11.86 -1.73 -14.31
C ILE A 456 11.32 -0.57 -15.16
N ALA A 457 10.01 -0.60 -15.50
CA ALA A 457 9.36 0.49 -16.25
C ALA A 457 9.40 1.82 -15.49
N SER A 458 9.42 1.79 -14.16
CA SER A 458 9.58 3.00 -13.34
C SER A 458 11.01 3.53 -13.29
N GLY A 459 11.97 2.90 -13.97
CA GLY A 459 13.40 3.25 -13.96
C GLY A 459 14.22 2.50 -12.90
N ALA A 460 13.61 1.59 -12.14
CA ALA A 460 14.33 0.79 -11.16
C ALA A 460 15.25 -0.25 -11.82
N SER A 461 16.33 -0.60 -11.11
CA SER A 461 17.25 -1.66 -11.51
C SER A 461 16.58 -3.04 -11.43
N PHE A 462 16.96 -3.97 -12.31
CA PHE A 462 16.56 -5.37 -12.16
C PHE A 462 17.37 -6.12 -11.08
N LYS A 463 18.46 -5.52 -10.56
CA LYS A 463 19.32 -6.13 -9.52
C LYS A 463 18.70 -5.96 -8.14
N ASP A 464 18.94 -6.94 -7.27
CA ASP A 464 18.49 -6.91 -5.87
C ASP A 464 16.98 -6.65 -5.74
N ILE A 465 16.19 -7.41 -6.50
CA ILE A 465 14.73 -7.45 -6.36
C ILE A 465 14.35 -8.56 -5.38
N TYR A 466 13.42 -8.26 -4.50
CA TYR A 466 12.86 -9.21 -3.54
C TYR A 466 11.36 -9.29 -3.70
N LEU A 467 10.80 -10.46 -3.38
CA LEU A 467 9.38 -10.73 -3.57
C LEU A 467 8.68 -10.98 -2.23
N CYS A 468 7.43 -10.56 -2.14
CA CYS A 468 6.46 -11.03 -1.14
C CYS A 468 5.25 -11.56 -1.91
N LEU A 469 4.78 -12.75 -1.57
CA LEU A 469 3.65 -13.38 -2.26
C LEU A 469 2.42 -13.36 -1.36
N GLN A 470 1.28 -12.99 -1.94
CA GLN A 470 -0.02 -13.10 -1.29
C GLN A 470 -0.91 -14.01 -2.13
N SER A 471 -1.66 -14.89 -1.48
CA SER A 471 -2.52 -15.82 -2.19
C SER A 471 -3.92 -15.96 -1.58
N SER A 472 -4.89 -16.31 -2.42
CA SER A 472 -6.26 -16.60 -2.00
C SER A 472 -6.89 -17.61 -2.94
N PHE A 473 -7.50 -18.65 -2.39
CA PHE A 473 -8.10 -19.73 -3.15
C PHE A 473 -9.48 -20.10 -2.60
N ALA A 474 -10.24 -20.79 -3.45
CA ALA A 474 -11.50 -21.43 -3.08
C ALA A 474 -11.31 -22.45 -1.96
N ALA A 475 -12.35 -22.69 -1.17
CA ALA A 475 -12.36 -23.71 -0.13
C ALA A 475 -12.20 -25.11 -0.74
N PRO A 476 -11.09 -25.83 -0.46
CA PRO A 476 -10.81 -27.07 -1.16
C PRO A 476 -11.49 -28.28 -0.51
N GLY A 477 -11.85 -28.23 0.77
CA GLY A 477 -12.41 -29.40 1.48
C GLY A 477 -11.46 -30.59 1.42
N ASP A 478 -11.99 -31.77 1.17
CA ASP A 478 -11.21 -33.02 0.99
C ASP A 478 -11.00 -33.36 -0.50
N ASP A 479 -11.23 -32.40 -1.40
CA ASP A 479 -11.17 -32.59 -2.85
C ASP A 479 -9.77 -32.32 -3.40
N GLY A 480 -9.07 -33.40 -3.78
CA GLY A 480 -7.72 -33.35 -4.36
C GLY A 480 -7.60 -32.53 -5.64
N ILE A 481 -8.68 -32.35 -6.41
CA ILE A 481 -8.69 -31.52 -7.62
C ILE A 481 -8.70 -30.04 -7.25
N ARG A 482 -9.52 -29.66 -6.25
CA ARG A 482 -9.55 -28.29 -5.74
C ARG A 482 -8.22 -27.89 -5.11
N TRP A 483 -7.59 -28.80 -4.37
CA TRP A 483 -6.22 -28.63 -3.86
C TRP A 483 -5.16 -28.53 -4.97
N GLY A 484 -5.47 -29.07 -6.15
CA GLY A 484 -4.63 -29.00 -7.34
C GLY A 484 -4.40 -27.57 -7.84
N ARG A 485 -5.36 -26.66 -7.66
CA ARG A 485 -5.25 -25.27 -8.11
C ARG A 485 -4.20 -24.46 -7.31
N PRO A 486 -4.22 -24.47 -5.96
CA PRO A 486 -3.12 -23.92 -5.16
C PRO A 486 -1.77 -24.54 -5.49
N LEU A 487 -1.69 -25.88 -5.64
CA LEU A 487 -0.43 -26.54 -5.99
C LEU A 487 0.13 -26.04 -7.32
N ALA A 488 -0.70 -25.95 -8.36
CA ALA A 488 -0.31 -25.43 -9.66
C ALA A 488 0.19 -23.97 -9.57
N ALA A 489 -0.49 -23.11 -8.83
CA ALA A 489 -0.05 -21.73 -8.61
C ALA A 489 1.31 -21.66 -7.89
N MET A 490 1.49 -22.44 -6.82
CA MET A 490 2.77 -22.47 -6.08
C MET A 490 3.93 -22.98 -6.95
N LEU A 491 3.68 -23.96 -7.81
CA LEU A 491 4.69 -24.46 -8.76
C LEU A 491 5.04 -23.42 -9.84
N GLY A 492 4.07 -22.63 -10.29
CA GLY A 492 4.30 -21.51 -11.21
C GLY A 492 5.17 -20.42 -10.59
N ALA A 493 4.85 -20.01 -9.36
CA ALA A 493 5.65 -19.05 -8.59
C ALA A 493 7.05 -19.59 -8.27
N PHE A 494 7.17 -20.87 -7.89
CA PHE A 494 8.46 -21.53 -7.69
C PHE A 494 9.32 -21.48 -8.95
N LYS A 495 8.74 -21.80 -10.12
CA LYS A 495 9.47 -21.73 -11.40
C LYS A 495 9.94 -20.30 -11.69
N ALA A 496 9.07 -19.29 -11.53
CA ALA A 496 9.44 -17.90 -11.75
C ALA A 496 10.61 -17.48 -10.85
N GLN A 497 10.55 -17.80 -9.56
CA GLN A 497 11.63 -17.53 -8.62
C GLN A 497 12.96 -18.16 -9.07
N MET A 498 12.93 -19.43 -9.49
CA MET A 498 14.13 -20.16 -9.92
C MET A 498 14.71 -19.62 -11.23
N ASP A 499 13.86 -19.39 -12.23
CA ASP A 499 14.25 -18.87 -13.55
C ASP A 499 14.91 -17.48 -13.41
N LEU A 500 14.26 -16.59 -12.68
CA LEU A 500 14.65 -15.18 -12.56
C LEU A 500 15.72 -14.96 -11.49
N GLY A 501 15.94 -15.94 -10.60
CA GLY A 501 16.86 -15.78 -9.47
C GLY A 501 16.36 -14.89 -8.36
N LEU A 502 15.04 -14.78 -8.22
CA LEU A 502 14.37 -13.93 -7.25
C LEU A 502 13.77 -14.81 -6.15
N GLY A 503 13.93 -14.43 -4.89
CA GLY A 503 13.35 -15.16 -3.77
C GLY A 503 12.15 -14.44 -3.18
N ALA A 504 11.04 -15.16 -3.02
CA ALA A 504 9.96 -14.77 -2.15
C ALA A 504 10.40 -14.92 -0.71
N ALA A 505 10.44 -13.80 0.00
CA ALA A 505 10.83 -13.76 1.38
C ALA A 505 9.69 -14.30 2.29
N ASP A 506 8.43 -14.07 1.89
CA ASP A 506 7.23 -14.58 2.55
C ASP A 506 6.16 -14.95 1.52
N CYS A 507 5.24 -15.84 1.93
CA CYS A 507 4.04 -16.19 1.20
C CYS A 507 2.88 -16.42 2.17
N LYS A 508 1.93 -15.47 2.24
CA LYS A 508 0.69 -15.62 3.01
C LYS A 508 -0.44 -16.08 2.11
N GLY A 509 -1.41 -16.81 2.67
CA GLY A 509 -2.50 -17.37 1.87
C GLY A 509 -3.77 -17.70 2.64
N SER A 510 -4.92 -17.56 1.96
CA SER A 510 -6.23 -17.99 2.45
C SER A 510 -6.84 -19.08 1.57
N MET A 511 -7.62 -19.99 2.17
CA MET A 511 -8.23 -21.16 1.52
C MET A 511 -9.75 -21.22 1.77
N ASP A 512 -10.42 -20.07 1.78
CA ASP A 512 -11.80 -19.91 2.21
C ASP A 512 -12.66 -19.07 1.24
N GLY A 513 -12.21 -18.89 0.00
CA GLY A 513 -12.86 -18.09 -1.03
C GLY A 513 -13.99 -18.82 -1.78
N THR A 514 -14.95 -19.41 -1.06
CA THR A 514 -16.13 -20.05 -1.67
C THR A 514 -17.41 -19.60 -0.98
N TYR A 515 -18.45 -19.28 -1.76
CA TYR A 515 -19.77 -18.91 -1.24
C TYR A 515 -20.88 -19.32 -2.20
N GLU A 516 -21.89 -20.04 -1.71
CA GLU A 516 -23.07 -20.47 -2.50
C GLU A 516 -22.69 -21.11 -3.86
N GLY A 517 -21.59 -21.87 -3.89
CA GLY A 517 -21.08 -22.54 -5.10
C GLY A 517 -20.24 -21.65 -6.03
N ILE A 518 -20.11 -20.36 -5.76
CA ILE A 518 -19.20 -19.44 -6.46
C ILE A 518 -17.82 -19.55 -5.81
N ASN A 519 -16.77 -19.56 -6.63
CA ASN A 519 -15.38 -19.63 -6.19
C ASN A 519 -14.65 -18.35 -6.59
N VAL A 520 -13.80 -17.85 -5.70
CA VAL A 520 -12.83 -16.82 -6.09
C VAL A 520 -11.90 -17.34 -7.18
N PRO A 521 -11.47 -16.48 -8.13
CA PRO A 521 -10.41 -16.86 -9.05
C PRO A 521 -9.15 -17.21 -8.23
N PRO A 522 -8.39 -18.25 -8.60
CA PRO A 522 -7.10 -18.54 -7.97
C PRO A 522 -6.23 -17.28 -7.98
N ALA A 523 -5.82 -16.82 -6.80
CA ALA A 523 -5.02 -15.62 -6.66
C ALA A 523 -3.64 -15.99 -6.13
N LEU A 524 -2.61 -15.70 -6.91
CA LEU A 524 -1.23 -15.57 -6.45
C LEU A 524 -0.74 -14.22 -6.95
N ILE A 525 -0.65 -13.29 -6.02
CA ILE A 525 -0.24 -11.91 -6.22
C ILE A 525 1.24 -11.83 -5.88
N SER A 526 2.01 -11.24 -6.78
CA SER A 526 3.42 -10.95 -6.53
C SER A 526 3.59 -9.48 -6.23
N PHE A 527 4.11 -9.16 -5.05
CA PHE A 527 4.67 -7.84 -4.74
C PHE A 527 6.18 -7.90 -4.92
N ALA A 528 6.74 -6.98 -5.70
CA ALA A 528 8.18 -6.87 -5.94
C ALA A 528 8.70 -5.56 -5.35
N VAL A 529 9.85 -5.62 -4.67
CA VAL A 529 10.48 -4.46 -4.03
C VAL A 529 11.96 -4.37 -4.37
N THR A 530 12.47 -3.15 -4.56
CA THR A 530 13.90 -2.87 -4.71
C THR A 530 14.25 -1.45 -4.24
N MET A 531 15.54 -1.12 -4.30
CA MET A 531 16.09 0.21 -4.00
C MET A 531 16.49 0.93 -5.28
N ALA A 532 16.29 2.25 -5.31
CA ALA A 532 16.70 3.13 -6.40
C ALA A 532 17.13 4.51 -5.87
N LYS A 533 17.62 5.37 -6.76
CA LYS A 533 17.77 6.80 -6.47
C LYS A 533 16.58 7.56 -7.05
N THR A 534 16.14 8.60 -6.35
CA THR A 534 15.04 9.49 -6.78
C THR A 534 15.23 10.04 -8.20
N GLY A 535 16.47 10.32 -8.63
CA GLY A 535 16.79 10.80 -9.99
C GLY A 535 16.67 9.75 -11.09
N ASP A 536 16.61 8.46 -10.74
CA ASP A 536 16.48 7.36 -11.70
C ASP A 536 15.02 7.07 -12.04
N ILE A 537 14.09 7.51 -11.18
CA ILE A 537 12.65 7.23 -11.34
C ILE A 537 12.10 7.96 -12.58
N ARG A 538 11.27 7.25 -13.35
CA ARG A 538 10.62 7.72 -14.57
C ARG A 538 9.10 7.59 -14.46
N THR A 539 8.39 8.60 -14.96
CA THR A 539 6.93 8.58 -15.04
C THR A 539 6.48 8.02 -16.40
N PRO A 540 5.33 7.32 -16.46
CA PRO A 540 4.91 6.53 -17.63
C PRO A 540 4.36 7.33 -18.82
N GLU A 541 3.88 8.56 -18.63
CA GLU A 541 3.26 9.33 -19.71
C GLU A 541 4.27 9.76 -20.78
N PHE A 542 3.83 9.85 -22.03
CA PHE A 542 4.67 10.35 -23.12
C PHE A 542 5.18 11.77 -22.82
N LYS A 543 6.44 12.06 -23.16
CA LYS A 543 7.10 13.33 -22.84
C LYS A 543 6.90 14.35 -23.94
N GLU A 544 7.11 13.97 -25.19
CA GLU A 544 6.96 14.89 -26.33
C GLU A 544 6.36 14.20 -27.57
N ALA A 545 5.98 15.00 -28.56
CA ALA A 545 5.43 14.53 -29.82
C ALA A 545 6.51 14.40 -30.90
N GLY A 546 6.41 13.37 -31.74
CA GLY A 546 7.38 13.06 -32.78
C GLY A 546 8.50 12.11 -32.32
N HIS A 547 8.35 11.47 -31.16
CA HIS A 547 9.24 10.42 -30.69
C HIS A 547 8.79 9.06 -31.20
N LYS A 548 9.77 8.20 -31.42
CA LYS A 548 9.57 6.80 -31.75
C LYS A 548 9.15 6.02 -30.50
N VAL A 549 8.22 5.10 -30.67
CA VAL A 549 7.79 4.18 -29.61
C VAL A 549 8.06 2.76 -30.05
N VAL A 550 8.78 2.03 -29.20
CA VAL A 550 9.22 0.66 -29.46
C VAL A 550 8.65 -0.31 -28.44
N LEU A 551 8.36 -1.53 -28.87
CA LEU A 551 8.03 -2.67 -28.03
C LEU A 551 9.24 -3.61 -28.00
N LEU A 552 9.79 -3.81 -26.80
CA LEU A 552 10.73 -4.89 -26.52
C LEU A 552 9.92 -6.09 -26.02
N LYS A 553 9.95 -7.21 -26.74
CA LYS A 553 9.11 -8.37 -26.45
C LYS A 553 9.98 -9.62 -26.20
N PRO A 554 9.74 -10.36 -25.11
CA PRO A 554 10.41 -11.63 -24.90
C PRO A 554 9.84 -12.67 -25.87
N ARG A 555 10.73 -13.53 -26.38
CA ARG A 555 10.32 -14.69 -27.17
C ARG A 555 9.57 -15.68 -26.29
N GLU A 556 8.64 -16.41 -26.88
CA GLU A 556 7.89 -17.46 -26.20
C GLU A 556 8.73 -18.72 -26.03
N GLU A 557 8.56 -19.39 -24.89
CA GLU A 557 9.12 -20.72 -24.67
C GLU A 557 8.27 -21.78 -25.40
N THR A 558 8.90 -22.44 -26.37
CA THR A 558 8.28 -23.43 -27.26
C THR A 558 8.64 -24.87 -26.92
N ASP A 559 9.54 -25.12 -25.96
CA ASP A 559 9.92 -26.48 -25.56
C ASP A 559 8.78 -27.19 -24.81
N ASP A 560 8.11 -28.09 -25.53
CA ASP A 560 7.04 -28.96 -25.03
C ASP A 560 7.50 -29.97 -23.97
N SER A 561 8.81 -30.23 -23.87
CA SER A 561 9.39 -31.12 -22.83
C SER A 561 9.76 -30.39 -21.54
N GLY A 562 9.73 -29.05 -21.58
CA GLY A 562 10.04 -28.16 -20.49
C GLY A 562 8.87 -27.91 -19.54
N SER A 563 9.15 -27.18 -18.46
CA SER A 563 8.12 -26.65 -17.54
C SER A 563 7.68 -25.23 -17.94
N GLY A 564 8.06 -24.76 -19.14
CA GLY A 564 7.95 -23.35 -19.54
C GLY A 564 6.99 -23.07 -20.70
N LYS A 565 6.37 -24.10 -21.30
CA LYS A 565 5.56 -23.96 -22.52
C LYS A 565 4.58 -22.78 -22.42
N GLY A 566 4.64 -21.86 -23.37
CA GLY A 566 3.72 -20.73 -23.47
C GLY A 566 4.08 -19.52 -22.61
N LEU A 567 5.03 -19.63 -21.69
CA LEU A 567 5.59 -18.53 -20.89
C LEU A 567 6.67 -17.77 -21.69
N PRO A 568 7.05 -16.55 -21.27
CA PRO A 568 8.25 -15.89 -21.77
C PRO A 568 9.49 -16.78 -21.56
N ASN A 569 10.32 -16.92 -22.60
CA ASN A 569 11.61 -17.57 -22.48
C ASN A 569 12.50 -16.74 -21.54
N ASN A 570 13.09 -17.41 -20.54
CA ASN A 570 13.83 -16.74 -19.47
C ASN A 570 15.01 -15.90 -19.97
N GLU A 571 15.84 -16.45 -20.87
CA GLU A 571 16.99 -15.71 -21.41
C GLU A 571 16.54 -14.47 -22.18
N SER A 572 15.46 -14.61 -22.95
CA SER A 572 14.88 -13.51 -23.70
C SER A 572 14.28 -12.43 -22.81
N LEU A 573 13.55 -12.83 -21.77
CA LEU A 573 12.96 -11.93 -20.79
C LEU A 573 14.02 -11.12 -20.03
N MET A 574 15.08 -11.78 -19.56
CA MET A 574 16.20 -11.10 -18.93
C MET A 574 16.86 -10.08 -19.86
N LYS A 575 16.94 -10.37 -21.16
CA LYS A 575 17.48 -9.42 -22.16
C LYS A 575 16.57 -8.22 -22.39
N VAL A 576 15.26 -8.40 -22.42
CA VAL A 576 14.28 -7.30 -22.47
C VAL A 576 14.46 -6.37 -21.27
N TRP A 577 14.52 -6.94 -20.06
CA TRP A 577 14.71 -6.19 -18.82
C TRP A 577 16.05 -5.47 -18.75
N GLU A 578 17.16 -6.15 -19.08
CA GLU A 578 18.49 -5.54 -19.15
C GLU A 578 18.52 -4.36 -20.13
N LYS A 579 17.91 -4.53 -21.32
CA LYS A 579 17.88 -3.49 -22.34
C LYS A 579 17.02 -2.30 -21.90
N ALA A 580 15.80 -2.55 -21.41
CA ALA A 580 14.91 -1.49 -20.95
C ALA A 580 15.52 -0.69 -19.79
N ALA A 581 16.05 -1.37 -18.76
CA ALA A 581 16.71 -0.72 -17.63
C ALA A 581 17.92 0.11 -18.09
N GLY A 582 18.71 -0.41 -19.04
CA GLY A 582 19.86 0.30 -19.60
C GLY A 582 19.48 1.59 -20.32
N LEU A 583 18.44 1.55 -21.16
CA LEU A 583 17.95 2.72 -21.90
C LEU A 583 17.33 3.79 -20.99
N LEU A 584 16.61 3.38 -19.94
CA LEU A 584 16.05 4.32 -18.95
C LEU A 584 17.16 4.98 -18.12
N ALA A 585 18.18 4.21 -17.74
CA ALA A 585 19.33 4.70 -16.97
C ALA A 585 20.23 5.64 -17.78
N SER A 586 20.42 5.39 -19.08
CA SER A 586 21.20 6.27 -19.97
C SER A 586 20.46 7.55 -20.36
N GLY A 587 19.13 7.57 -20.22
CA GLY A 587 18.27 8.67 -20.66
C GLY A 587 17.90 8.60 -22.15
N GLU A 588 18.20 7.49 -22.83
CA GLU A 588 17.82 7.24 -24.22
C GLU A 588 16.34 6.84 -24.36
N ALA A 589 15.73 6.34 -23.28
CA ALA A 589 14.29 6.16 -23.15
C ALA A 589 13.69 7.20 -22.18
N PHE A 590 12.65 7.88 -22.62
CA PHE A 590 12.02 9.01 -21.92
C PHE A 590 10.86 8.59 -21.01
N ALA A 591 10.11 7.58 -21.44
CA ALA A 591 8.98 7.00 -20.72
C ALA A 591 8.93 5.51 -21.01
N ALA A 592 8.37 4.75 -20.07
CA ALA A 592 8.21 3.31 -20.20
C ALA A 592 6.90 2.82 -19.59
N TYR A 593 6.35 1.76 -20.16
CA TYR A 593 5.16 1.08 -19.66
C TYR A 593 5.21 -0.42 -20.02
N THR A 594 4.85 -1.30 -19.08
CA THR A 594 4.63 -2.73 -19.38
C THR A 594 3.15 -2.99 -19.64
N PRO A 595 2.76 -3.70 -20.71
CA PRO A 595 1.38 -4.11 -20.94
C PRO A 595 0.80 -4.94 -19.77
N GLY A 596 -0.47 -4.71 -19.45
CA GLY A 596 -1.23 -5.40 -18.39
C GLY A 596 -2.46 -6.14 -18.93
N ILE A 597 -3.55 -6.14 -18.17
CA ILE A 597 -4.80 -6.87 -18.50
C ILE A 597 -5.39 -6.42 -19.86
N GLY A 598 -5.27 -5.15 -20.23
CA GLY A 598 -5.76 -4.60 -21.49
C GLY A 598 -4.72 -4.56 -22.62
N GLY A 599 -3.56 -5.20 -22.44
CA GLY A 599 -2.54 -5.34 -23.48
C GLY A 599 -1.88 -4.01 -23.90
N ILE A 600 -1.39 -3.98 -25.14
CA ILE A 600 -0.69 -2.82 -25.71
C ILE A 600 -1.64 -1.62 -25.87
N ALA A 601 -2.89 -1.88 -26.25
CA ALA A 601 -3.93 -0.86 -26.38
C ALA A 601 -4.12 -0.05 -25.09
N GLU A 602 -4.24 -0.72 -23.94
CA GLU A 602 -4.36 -0.08 -22.64
C GLU A 602 -3.11 0.75 -22.31
N ALA A 603 -1.92 0.17 -22.51
CA ALA A 603 -0.67 0.83 -22.20
C ALA A 603 -0.52 2.14 -22.98
N ILE A 604 -0.66 2.09 -24.32
CA ILE A 604 -0.60 3.26 -25.19
C ILE A 604 -1.67 4.29 -24.80
N MET A 605 -2.91 3.84 -24.61
CA MET A 605 -3.99 4.72 -24.18
C MET A 605 -3.61 5.49 -22.91
N LYS A 606 -3.14 4.80 -21.86
CA LYS A 606 -2.75 5.43 -20.60
C LYS A 606 -1.54 6.36 -20.76
N MET A 607 -0.53 5.99 -21.55
CA MET A 607 0.66 6.83 -21.79
C MET A 607 0.32 8.16 -22.47
N THR A 608 -0.78 8.25 -23.23
CA THR A 608 -1.20 9.49 -23.92
C THR A 608 -1.80 10.55 -23.00
N TYR A 609 -2.33 10.17 -21.82
CA TYR A 609 -3.22 11.03 -21.04
C TYR A 609 -2.52 12.12 -20.23
N GLY A 610 -1.44 11.77 -19.52
CA GLY A 610 -0.81 12.63 -18.52
C GLY A 610 -0.37 13.97 -19.08
N ASN A 611 0.19 13.96 -20.30
CA ASN A 611 0.60 15.18 -21.02
C ASN A 611 -0.31 15.52 -22.20
N GLY A 612 -1.33 14.70 -22.50
CA GLY A 612 -2.26 14.92 -23.61
C GLY A 612 -1.59 14.86 -24.98
N ILE A 613 -0.65 13.93 -25.16
CA ILE A 613 0.10 13.68 -26.40
C ILE A 613 -0.52 12.48 -27.09
N GLY A 614 -0.88 12.63 -28.37
CA GLY A 614 -1.48 11.53 -29.14
C GLY A 614 -0.47 10.49 -29.58
N PHE A 615 -0.95 9.47 -30.28
CA PHE A 615 -0.13 8.35 -30.73
C PHE A 615 -0.65 7.77 -32.05
N GLY A 616 0.26 7.48 -32.98
CA GLY A 616 -0.08 6.79 -34.22
C GLY A 616 0.61 5.44 -34.30
N PHE A 617 -0.16 4.35 -34.34
CA PHE A 617 0.34 3.00 -34.55
C PHE A 617 0.89 2.83 -35.96
N GLU A 618 2.02 2.11 -36.07
CA GLU A 618 2.62 1.70 -37.34
C GLU A 618 2.85 0.20 -37.37
N ALA A 619 2.50 -0.43 -38.51
CA ALA A 619 2.92 -1.78 -38.89
C ALA A 619 2.74 -2.93 -37.86
N MET A 620 1.80 -2.82 -36.91
CA MET A 620 1.46 -3.87 -35.94
C MET A 620 0.15 -4.59 -36.31
N ASP A 621 0.06 -5.89 -36.00
CA ASP A 621 -1.18 -6.65 -36.18
C ASP A 621 -2.27 -6.21 -35.19
N LEU A 622 -3.51 -6.10 -35.67
CA LEU A 622 -4.63 -5.61 -34.86
C LEU A 622 -4.93 -6.55 -33.69
N GLU A 623 -4.81 -7.86 -33.86
CA GLU A 623 -5.04 -8.82 -32.78
C GLU A 623 -3.95 -8.68 -31.71
N GLU A 624 -2.70 -8.41 -32.12
CA GLU A 624 -1.59 -8.18 -31.19
C GLU A 624 -1.80 -6.95 -30.30
N ILE A 625 -2.28 -5.83 -30.85
CA ILE A 625 -2.62 -4.61 -30.09
C ILE A 625 -3.54 -4.90 -28.90
N PHE A 626 -4.45 -5.86 -29.07
CA PHE A 626 -5.51 -6.21 -28.13
C PHE A 626 -5.33 -7.62 -27.55
N SER A 627 -4.09 -8.02 -27.31
CA SER A 627 -3.70 -9.30 -26.72
C SER A 627 -2.78 -9.12 -25.52
N TYR A 628 -2.64 -10.18 -24.71
CA TYR A 628 -1.72 -10.19 -23.59
C TYR A 628 -0.26 -10.16 -24.07
N SER A 629 0.56 -9.29 -23.48
CA SER A 629 1.99 -9.16 -23.81
C SER A 629 2.84 -9.00 -22.54
N TYR A 630 2.69 -9.96 -21.62
CA TYR A 630 3.37 -9.94 -20.32
C TYR A 630 4.89 -10.12 -20.45
N GLY A 631 5.64 -9.29 -19.74
CA GLY A 631 7.11 -9.26 -19.81
C GLY A 631 7.66 -8.35 -20.91
N SER A 632 6.80 -7.79 -21.76
CA SER A 632 7.18 -6.82 -22.78
C SER A 632 7.28 -5.41 -22.20
N MET A 633 8.08 -4.55 -22.84
CA MET A 633 8.31 -3.16 -22.43
C MET A 633 8.05 -2.23 -23.60
N ILE A 634 7.12 -1.28 -23.43
CA ILE A 634 6.90 -0.17 -24.35
C ILE A 634 7.78 0.99 -23.91
N LEU A 635 8.61 1.52 -24.79
CA LEU A 635 9.51 2.63 -24.52
C LEU A 635 9.29 3.76 -25.52
N GLU A 636 9.15 4.99 -25.01
CA GLU A 636 9.32 6.21 -25.80
C GLU A 636 10.81 6.52 -25.89
N VAL A 637 11.35 6.60 -27.10
CA VAL A 637 12.79 6.75 -27.35
C VAL A 637 13.07 7.82 -28.39
N GLU A 638 14.32 8.25 -28.45
CA GLU A 638 14.82 9.09 -29.54
C GLU A 638 14.57 8.47 -30.92
N GLU A 639 14.23 9.31 -31.90
CA GLU A 639 13.84 8.90 -33.26
C GLU A 639 14.92 8.05 -33.94
N ASP A 640 16.19 8.44 -33.81
CA ASP A 640 17.31 7.81 -34.49
C ASP A 640 17.93 6.63 -33.70
N LEU A 641 17.36 6.26 -32.54
CA LEU A 641 17.94 5.21 -31.69
C LEU A 641 17.76 3.81 -32.30
N GLU A 642 18.87 3.13 -32.61
CA GLU A 642 18.85 1.72 -32.99
C GLU A 642 19.01 0.81 -31.77
N ILE A 643 18.11 -0.16 -31.64
CA ILE A 643 18.11 -1.11 -30.52
C ILE A 643 18.50 -2.50 -31.03
N ASP A 644 19.61 -3.03 -30.49
CA ASP A 644 20.03 -4.40 -30.72
C ASP A 644 19.01 -5.42 -30.17
N GLY A 645 18.34 -6.12 -31.07
CA GLY A 645 17.34 -7.16 -30.77
C GLY A 645 17.90 -8.58 -30.63
N ARG A 646 19.19 -8.78 -30.37
CA ARG A 646 19.70 -10.14 -30.09
C ARG A 646 18.98 -10.76 -28.89
N ASN A 647 18.42 -11.96 -29.11
CA ASN A 647 17.66 -12.75 -28.12
C ASN A 647 16.39 -12.09 -27.58
N MET A 648 15.84 -11.08 -28.25
CA MET A 648 14.50 -10.55 -27.99
C MET A 648 13.87 -10.15 -29.32
N ASP A 649 12.61 -9.76 -29.31
CA ASP A 649 11.99 -9.13 -30.46
C ASP A 649 11.87 -7.63 -30.19
N VAL A 650 12.20 -6.82 -31.19
CA VAL A 650 12.17 -5.36 -31.11
C VAL A 650 11.32 -4.87 -32.27
N GLU A 651 10.21 -4.21 -31.95
CA GLU A 651 9.27 -3.71 -32.93
C GLU A 651 9.04 -2.22 -32.73
N ILE A 652 9.02 -1.45 -33.82
CA ILE A 652 8.57 -0.05 -33.78
C ILE A 652 7.06 -0.10 -33.91
N ILE A 653 6.35 0.28 -32.84
CA ILE A 653 4.89 0.15 -32.78
C ILE A 653 4.19 1.44 -33.20
N GLY A 654 4.93 2.55 -33.31
CA GLY A 654 4.39 3.83 -33.76
C GLY A 654 5.17 5.03 -33.27
N HIS A 655 4.56 6.21 -33.40
CA HIS A 655 5.15 7.49 -33.01
C HIS A 655 4.19 8.33 -32.18
N THR A 656 4.74 9.09 -31.23
CA THR A 656 3.95 10.09 -30.49
C THR A 656 3.56 11.25 -31.41
N ALA A 657 2.39 11.84 -31.18
CA ALA A 657 1.78 12.81 -32.10
C ALA A 657 1.25 14.06 -31.39
N LYS A 658 1.31 15.20 -32.09
CA LYS A 658 0.74 16.47 -31.60
C LYS A 658 -0.79 16.47 -31.64
N GLU A 659 -1.39 15.78 -32.61
CA GLU A 659 -2.85 15.63 -32.68
C GLU A 659 -3.31 14.78 -31.49
N ARG A 660 -4.32 15.25 -30.75
CA ARG A 660 -4.84 14.57 -29.55
C ARG A 660 -5.76 13.40 -29.92
N THR A 661 -5.21 12.45 -30.65
CA THR A 661 -5.88 11.25 -31.16
C THR A 661 -4.97 10.03 -31.04
N VAL A 662 -5.58 8.85 -30.96
CA VAL A 662 -4.90 7.58 -31.23
C VAL A 662 -5.33 7.09 -32.62
N THR A 663 -4.38 6.76 -33.49
CA THR A 663 -4.65 6.38 -34.89
C THR A 663 -4.09 5.02 -35.25
N TYR A 664 -4.80 4.27 -36.11
CA TYR A 664 -4.36 3.01 -36.71
C TYR A 664 -4.88 2.93 -38.14
N GLY A 665 -3.99 2.95 -39.13
CA GLY A 665 -4.37 3.03 -40.55
C GLY A 665 -5.23 4.27 -40.83
N ALA A 666 -6.46 4.06 -41.31
CA ALA A 666 -7.43 5.14 -41.55
C ALA A 666 -8.36 5.41 -40.34
N GLU A 667 -8.34 4.56 -39.32
CA GLU A 667 -9.16 4.71 -38.12
C GLU A 667 -8.51 5.68 -37.12
N LYS A 668 -9.33 6.49 -36.44
CA LYS A 668 -8.87 7.38 -35.39
C LYS A 668 -9.92 7.57 -34.30
N VAL A 669 -9.45 7.72 -33.07
CA VAL A 669 -10.27 8.05 -31.90
C VAL A 669 -9.64 9.22 -31.15
N SER A 670 -10.46 10.16 -30.66
CA SER A 670 -9.95 11.32 -29.93
C SER A 670 -9.60 10.98 -28.48
N LEU A 671 -8.56 11.62 -27.92
CA LEU A 671 -8.23 11.44 -26.51
C LEU A 671 -9.36 11.91 -25.59
N ALA A 672 -10.10 12.95 -25.97
CA ALA A 672 -11.24 13.45 -25.20
C ALA A 672 -12.37 12.41 -25.08
N GLU A 673 -12.65 11.68 -26.17
CA GLU A 673 -13.63 10.59 -26.16
C GLU A 673 -13.18 9.42 -25.29
N LEU A 674 -11.93 8.98 -25.43
CA LEU A 674 -11.39 7.89 -24.61
C LEU A 674 -11.34 8.28 -23.12
N LEU A 675 -10.92 9.51 -22.80
CA LEU A 675 -10.91 10.02 -21.41
C LEU A 675 -12.31 10.03 -20.80
N THR A 676 -13.33 10.45 -21.57
CA THR A 676 -14.72 10.44 -21.09
C THR A 676 -15.18 9.04 -20.71
N LEU A 677 -14.83 8.02 -21.50
CA LEU A 677 -15.14 6.62 -21.18
C LEU A 677 -14.32 6.10 -19.99
N TYR A 678 -13.02 6.41 -19.99
CA TYR A 678 -12.04 6.02 -18.99
C TYR A 678 -12.38 6.55 -17.60
N GLU A 679 -12.62 7.85 -17.45
CA GLU A 679 -12.97 8.47 -16.17
C GLU A 679 -14.43 8.21 -15.78
N GLY A 680 -15.35 8.17 -16.75
CA GLY A 680 -16.79 8.06 -16.49
C GLY A 680 -17.26 6.70 -15.98
N ARG A 681 -16.48 5.63 -16.16
CA ARG A 681 -16.92 4.26 -15.84
C ARG A 681 -17.19 4.05 -14.35
N LEU A 682 -16.30 4.55 -13.49
CA LEU A 682 -16.39 4.39 -12.03
C LEU A 682 -16.78 5.67 -11.28
N GLU A 683 -17.03 6.79 -11.96
CA GLU A 683 -17.41 8.06 -11.34
C GLU A 683 -18.64 7.93 -10.44
N GLY A 684 -19.58 7.05 -10.81
CA GLY A 684 -20.75 6.74 -10.02
C GLY A 684 -20.47 5.98 -8.72
N VAL A 685 -19.31 5.33 -8.58
CA VAL A 685 -18.87 4.54 -7.41
C VAL A 685 -17.85 5.33 -6.59
N TYR A 686 -16.84 5.86 -7.27
CA TYR A 686 -15.74 6.64 -6.72
C TYR A 686 -15.67 7.99 -7.42
N PRO A 687 -16.42 9.00 -6.95
CA PRO A 687 -16.42 10.32 -7.58
C PRO A 687 -15.03 10.98 -7.49
N ALA A 688 -14.45 11.34 -8.63
CA ALA A 688 -13.21 12.12 -8.70
C ALA A 688 -13.50 13.63 -8.82
N VAL A 689 -14.66 14.00 -9.38
CA VAL A 689 -15.09 15.39 -9.51
C VAL A 689 -16.33 15.58 -8.66
N THR A 690 -16.21 16.37 -7.59
CA THR A 690 -17.40 16.77 -6.87
C THR A 690 -18.24 17.71 -7.73
N GLY A 691 -19.55 17.52 -7.78
CA GLY A 691 -20.48 18.12 -8.77
C GLY A 691 -20.65 19.64 -8.73
N GLY A 692 -19.68 20.37 -8.17
CA GLY A 692 -19.62 21.82 -8.15
C GLY A 692 -19.54 22.40 -9.55
N LYS A 693 -20.47 23.30 -9.89
CA LYS A 693 -20.43 24.15 -11.08
C LYS A 693 -19.38 25.27 -10.92
N GLY A 694 -18.15 24.92 -10.55
CA GLY A 694 -17.05 25.86 -10.48
C GLY A 694 -16.60 26.22 -11.89
N GLY A 695 -16.71 27.50 -12.26
CA GLY A 695 -15.97 28.02 -13.41
C GLY A 695 -14.45 27.89 -13.19
N PRO A 696 -13.61 28.19 -14.19
CA PRO A 696 -12.16 28.19 -14.02
C PRO A 696 -11.77 29.07 -12.82
N VAL A 697 -11.12 28.47 -11.81
CA VAL A 697 -10.60 29.20 -10.66
C VAL A 697 -9.31 29.89 -11.11
N SER A 698 -9.25 31.21 -10.98
CA SER A 698 -8.01 31.94 -11.27
C SER A 698 -6.97 31.65 -10.19
N ASN A 699 -5.76 31.26 -10.60
CA ASN A 699 -4.62 31.21 -9.68
C ASN A 699 -4.38 32.60 -9.08
N ILE A 700 -4.52 32.71 -7.76
CA ILE A 700 -4.21 33.93 -7.02
C ILE A 700 -2.74 33.85 -6.61
N GLU A 701 -1.88 34.65 -7.24
CA GLU A 701 -0.48 34.79 -6.83
C GLU A 701 -0.29 36.14 -6.11
N TYR A 702 0.28 36.09 -4.91
CA TYR A 702 0.76 37.29 -4.21
C TYR A 702 2.25 37.16 -3.94
N ARG A 703 3.05 38.04 -4.56
CA ARG A 703 4.45 38.22 -4.21
C ARG A 703 4.58 39.37 -3.23
N ALA A 704 5.11 39.08 -2.05
CA ALA A 704 5.41 40.10 -1.05
C ALA A 704 6.35 41.17 -1.64
N ARG A 705 5.99 42.45 -1.47
CA ARG A 705 6.80 43.60 -1.94
C ARG A 705 7.73 44.16 -0.87
N SER A 706 7.49 43.80 0.38
CA SER A 706 8.25 44.22 1.55
C SER A 706 8.22 43.10 2.57
N TRP A 707 9.35 42.86 3.23
CA TRP A 707 9.49 41.91 4.32
C TRP A 707 9.66 42.68 5.62
N HIS A 708 8.75 42.45 6.57
CA HIS A 708 8.87 43.03 7.91
C HIS A 708 9.93 42.26 8.70
N THR A 709 10.78 42.98 9.43
CA THR A 709 11.78 42.40 10.32
C THR A 709 11.22 42.39 11.73
N PRO A 710 11.33 41.29 12.49
CA PRO A 710 10.80 41.23 13.84
C PRO A 710 11.50 42.24 14.75
N VAL A 711 10.74 42.78 15.71
CA VAL A 711 11.28 43.68 16.76
C VAL A 711 12.42 42.99 17.53
N PHE A 712 12.27 41.69 17.81
CA PHE A 712 13.26 40.89 18.51
C PHE A 712 13.98 39.93 17.55
N LYS A 713 15.26 40.17 17.33
CA LYS A 713 16.10 39.33 16.46
C LYS A 713 16.75 38.21 17.26
N ARG A 714 16.63 36.98 16.77
CA ARG A 714 17.35 35.80 17.26
C ARG A 714 18.02 35.12 16.07
N ALA A 715 19.28 34.71 16.25
CA ALA A 715 20.05 34.06 15.19
C ALA A 715 19.37 32.75 14.72
N GLU A 716 18.82 32.00 15.67
CA GLU A 716 18.02 30.79 15.44
C GLU A 716 16.70 30.96 16.24
N PRO A 717 15.60 31.40 15.58
CA PRO A 717 14.29 31.50 16.22
C PRO A 717 13.85 30.14 16.77
N LYS A 718 13.15 30.14 17.91
CA LYS A 718 12.57 28.92 18.49
C LYS A 718 11.10 28.80 18.09
N VAL A 719 10.77 27.68 17.46
CA VAL A 719 9.42 27.31 17.02
C VAL A 719 8.88 26.22 17.93
N LEU A 720 7.74 26.47 18.57
CA LEU A 720 7.02 25.48 19.37
C LEU A 720 5.97 24.77 18.52
N ILE A 721 5.97 23.45 18.55
CA ILE A 721 5.05 22.57 17.80
C ILE A 721 4.27 21.72 18.80
N PRO A 722 3.04 22.10 19.19
CA PRO A 722 2.20 21.25 20.02
C PRO A 722 1.64 20.08 19.21
N VAL A 723 1.75 18.87 19.76
CA VAL A 723 1.30 17.62 19.14
C VAL A 723 0.17 17.05 19.98
N PHE A 724 -1.00 16.96 19.38
CA PHE A 724 -2.20 16.41 19.99
C PHE A 724 -2.40 14.96 19.52
N PRO A 725 -3.13 14.11 20.26
CA PRO A 725 -3.51 12.79 19.77
C PRO A 725 -4.18 12.88 18.38
N GLY A 726 -3.63 12.14 17.41
CA GLY A 726 -4.06 12.15 15.99
C GLY A 726 -3.30 13.15 15.10
N THR A 727 -2.40 13.96 15.66
CA THR A 727 -1.41 14.74 14.88
C THR A 727 -0.39 13.78 14.26
N ASN A 728 -0.06 13.97 12.98
CA ASN A 728 0.84 13.07 12.24
C ASN A 728 1.83 13.78 11.28
N CYS A 729 1.81 15.11 11.19
CA CYS A 729 2.67 15.91 10.31
C CYS A 729 3.78 16.66 11.08
N GLU A 730 3.97 16.39 12.36
CA GLU A 730 4.86 17.13 13.26
C GLU A 730 6.34 17.01 12.88
N GLU A 731 6.79 15.82 12.45
CA GLU A 731 8.18 15.59 12.07
C GLU A 731 8.52 16.26 10.74
N ASP A 732 7.62 16.19 9.75
CA ASP A 732 7.76 16.90 8.48
C ASP A 732 7.83 18.41 8.69
N THR A 733 6.95 18.92 9.55
CA THR A 733 6.91 20.33 9.95
C THR A 733 8.21 20.74 10.64
N ALA A 734 8.68 19.96 11.61
CA ALA A 734 9.91 20.23 12.33
C ALA A 734 11.14 20.20 11.42
N ARG A 735 11.20 19.25 10.46
CA ARG A 735 12.25 19.18 9.45
C ARG A 735 12.26 20.43 8.58
N ALA A 736 11.12 20.86 8.06
CA ALA A 736 11.02 22.07 7.23
C ALA A 736 11.45 23.34 7.99
N ILE A 737 11.10 23.44 9.28
CA ILE A 737 11.53 24.55 10.16
C ILE A 737 13.06 24.57 10.34
N ARG A 738 13.66 23.40 10.58
CA ARG A 738 15.13 23.28 10.73
C ARG A 738 15.86 23.62 9.44
N GLU A 739 15.33 23.21 8.28
CA GLU A 739 15.87 23.57 6.98
C GLU A 739 15.77 25.07 6.68
N ALA A 740 14.73 25.74 7.21
CA ALA A 740 14.60 27.19 7.15
C ALA A 740 15.54 27.94 8.12
N GLY A 741 16.31 27.23 8.95
CA GLY A 741 17.30 27.80 9.88
C GLY A 741 16.77 28.15 11.27
N ALA A 742 15.61 27.60 11.67
CA ALA A 742 15.03 27.78 13.00
C ALA A 742 15.08 26.48 13.82
N SER A 743 15.06 26.61 15.14
CA SER A 743 14.95 25.45 16.04
C SER A 743 13.49 25.03 16.21
N ALA A 744 13.22 23.74 16.07
CA ALA A 744 11.89 23.16 16.28
C ALA A 744 11.85 22.34 17.58
N GLU A 745 10.94 22.71 18.48
CA GLU A 745 10.61 21.99 19.71
C GLU A 745 9.23 21.34 19.54
N ILE A 746 9.23 20.01 19.41
CA ILE A 746 8.01 19.21 19.42
C ILE A 746 7.59 18.99 20.88
N MET A 747 6.33 19.27 21.20
CA MET A 747 5.77 19.10 22.53
C MET A 747 4.50 18.26 22.47
N ILE A 748 4.55 17.07 23.05
CA ILE A 748 3.38 16.19 23.19
C ILE A 748 2.43 16.76 24.25
N ILE A 749 1.17 16.97 23.86
CA ILE A 749 0.08 17.32 24.77
C ILE A 749 -0.56 16.04 25.27
N LYS A 750 -0.42 15.79 26.58
CA LYS A 750 -0.96 14.59 27.24
C LYS A 750 -2.41 14.79 27.63
N ASP A 751 -3.26 13.82 27.37
CA ASP A 751 -4.71 13.92 27.58
C ASP A 751 -5.35 12.72 28.29
N GLN A 752 -4.54 11.83 28.88
CA GLN A 752 -5.05 10.66 29.60
C GLN A 752 -5.86 10.99 30.85
N SER A 753 -5.61 12.15 31.48
CA SER A 753 -6.34 12.63 32.65
C SER A 753 -6.47 14.15 32.67
N ALA A 754 -7.36 14.67 33.52
CA ALA A 754 -7.50 16.11 33.72
C ALA A 754 -6.22 16.76 34.29
N ASP A 755 -5.45 16.01 35.10
CA ASP A 755 -4.16 16.49 35.62
C ASP A 755 -3.10 16.54 34.51
N ASP A 756 -3.10 15.58 33.58
CA ASP A 756 -2.20 15.58 32.41
C ASP A 756 -2.46 16.78 31.49
N LEU A 757 -3.74 17.10 31.24
CA LEU A 757 -4.11 18.28 30.45
C LEU A 757 -3.64 19.57 31.12
N LYS A 758 -3.83 19.68 32.44
CA LYS A 758 -3.39 20.85 33.22
C LYS A 758 -1.86 21.00 33.18
N ARG A 759 -1.11 19.93 33.41
CA ARG A 759 0.36 19.94 33.32
C ARG A 759 0.84 20.26 31.92
N SER A 760 0.14 19.76 30.89
CA SER A 760 0.45 20.08 29.50
C SER A 760 0.22 21.56 29.19
N ALA A 761 -0.84 22.18 29.72
CA ALA A 761 -1.08 23.60 29.59
C ALA A 761 0.01 24.45 30.27
N GLU A 762 0.39 24.10 31.51
CA GLU A 762 1.48 24.77 32.25
C GLU A 762 2.84 24.66 31.51
N ALA A 763 3.15 23.46 31.02
CA ALA A 763 4.37 23.20 30.26
C ALA A 763 4.36 23.93 28.91
N PHE A 764 3.22 23.99 28.23
CA PHE A 764 3.05 24.72 26.98
C PHE A 764 3.26 26.20 27.20
N ALA A 765 2.64 26.76 28.25
CA ALA A 765 2.80 28.16 28.61
C ALA A 765 4.25 28.52 28.92
N SER A 766 4.94 27.66 29.65
CA SER A 766 6.38 27.80 29.92
C SER A 766 7.22 27.79 28.63
N ALA A 767 7.02 26.81 27.75
CA ALA A 767 7.73 26.70 26.48
C ALA A 767 7.45 27.89 25.56
N MET A 768 6.18 28.29 25.43
CA MET A 768 5.74 29.40 24.59
C MET A 768 6.32 30.74 25.04
N ARG A 769 6.55 30.94 26.35
CA ARG A 769 7.23 32.15 26.85
C ARG A 769 8.65 32.29 26.28
N GLY A 770 9.35 31.20 25.99
CA GLY A 770 10.69 31.18 25.40
C GLY A 770 10.77 31.11 23.86
N SER A 771 9.63 30.88 23.19
CA SER A 771 9.54 30.68 21.74
C SER A 771 9.11 31.96 21.00
N GLN A 772 9.47 32.05 19.72
CA GLN A 772 9.19 33.18 18.82
C GLN A 772 8.10 32.86 17.80
N ILE A 773 7.88 31.57 17.54
CA ILE A 773 6.91 31.10 16.56
C ILE A 773 6.11 29.96 17.20
N LEU A 774 4.80 29.96 16.98
CA LEU A 774 3.92 28.84 17.25
C LEU A 774 3.51 28.20 15.92
N MET A 775 3.75 26.91 15.77
CA MET A 775 3.40 26.15 14.57
C MET A 775 2.48 25.00 14.93
N ILE A 776 1.23 25.05 14.48
CA ILE A 776 0.26 23.97 14.71
C ILE A 776 0.26 23.05 13.46
N PRO A 777 0.77 21.82 13.58
CA PRO A 777 0.91 20.89 12.45
C PRO A 777 -0.45 20.35 11.98
N GLY A 778 -0.43 19.66 10.83
CA GLY A 778 -1.57 18.91 10.32
C GLY A 778 -1.75 17.53 10.98
N GLY A 779 -2.88 16.91 10.69
CA GLY A 779 -3.26 15.57 11.14
C GLY A 779 -4.76 15.45 11.25
N ASN A 780 -5.22 14.54 12.10
CA ASN A 780 -6.64 14.33 12.40
C ASN A 780 -6.83 14.30 13.92
N SER A 781 -6.70 15.45 14.58
CA SER A 781 -6.76 15.50 16.05
C SER A 781 -8.08 14.94 16.59
N ALA A 782 -7.98 14.02 17.55
CA ALA A 782 -9.10 13.25 18.11
C ALA A 782 -10.02 12.60 17.06
N CYS A 783 -9.50 12.25 15.88
CA CYS A 783 -10.25 11.66 14.76
C CYS A 783 -11.41 12.53 14.24
N GLY A 784 -11.41 13.83 14.54
CA GLY A 784 -12.51 14.73 14.21
C GLY A 784 -13.80 14.49 15.03
N GLU A 785 -13.76 13.69 16.09
CA GLU A 785 -14.92 13.43 16.96
C GLU A 785 -14.99 14.38 18.18
N PRO A 786 -16.19 14.63 18.75
CA PRO A 786 -17.52 14.31 18.22
C PRO A 786 -18.11 15.37 17.28
N ASP A 787 -17.54 16.58 17.18
CA ASP A 787 -18.11 17.72 16.42
C ASP A 787 -17.13 18.33 15.40
N GLY A 788 -16.34 17.49 14.73
CA GLY A 788 -15.45 17.87 13.64
C GLY A 788 -14.01 18.19 14.05
N SER A 789 -13.17 18.35 13.03
CA SER A 789 -11.72 18.53 13.12
C SER A 789 -11.28 19.73 13.98
N ALA A 790 -10.05 19.70 14.50
CA ALA A 790 -9.42 20.73 15.34
C ALA A 790 -10.13 21.06 16.66
N LYS A 791 -11.13 20.30 17.10
CA LYS A 791 -11.91 20.60 18.31
C LYS A 791 -11.04 20.53 19.57
N LEU A 792 -10.24 19.48 19.72
CA LEU A 792 -9.34 19.30 20.85
C LEU A 792 -8.31 20.44 20.94
N ILE A 793 -7.72 20.80 19.79
CA ILE A 793 -6.79 21.92 19.67
C ILE A 793 -7.48 23.22 20.13
N THR A 794 -8.67 23.51 19.58
CA THR A 794 -9.44 24.72 19.92
C THR A 794 -9.75 24.78 21.42
N ALA A 795 -10.17 23.67 22.04
CA ALA A 795 -10.47 23.61 23.46
C ALA A 795 -9.23 23.87 24.34
N PHE A 796 -8.07 23.31 23.96
CA PHE A 796 -6.80 23.53 24.66
C PHE A 796 -6.38 25.01 24.61
N PHE A 797 -6.46 25.64 23.44
CA PHE A 797 -6.08 27.05 23.25
C PHE A 797 -7.05 28.06 23.89
N ARG A 798 -8.26 27.64 24.27
CA ARG A 798 -9.23 28.48 25.00
C ARG A 798 -9.02 28.49 26.51
N GLN A 799 -8.12 27.68 27.05
CA GLN A 799 -7.78 27.74 28.48
C GLN A 799 -7.06 29.06 28.80
N ASP A 800 -7.40 29.70 29.92
CA ASP A 800 -6.94 31.05 30.27
C ASP A 800 -5.42 31.24 30.10
N GLU A 801 -4.60 30.33 30.67
CA GLU A 801 -3.14 30.46 30.61
C GLU A 801 -2.59 30.28 29.18
N VAL A 802 -3.14 29.35 28.40
CA VAL A 802 -2.72 29.06 27.02
C VAL A 802 -3.12 30.21 26.10
N ALA A 803 -4.33 30.75 26.27
CA ALA A 803 -4.81 31.91 25.53
C ALA A 803 -3.96 33.14 25.81
N GLU A 804 -3.65 33.41 27.09
CA GLU A 804 -2.82 34.54 27.50
C GLU A 804 -1.43 34.50 26.86
N VAL A 805 -0.70 33.38 26.95
CA VAL A 805 0.65 33.29 26.36
C VAL A 805 0.64 33.35 24.83
N THR A 806 -0.44 32.89 24.20
CA THR A 806 -0.61 32.94 22.74
C THR A 806 -0.87 34.37 22.28
N MET A 807 -1.72 35.12 23.00
CA MET A 807 -1.93 36.54 22.72
C MET A 807 -0.69 37.37 23.03
N ASP A 808 0.04 37.06 24.10
CA ASP A 808 1.33 37.72 24.42
C ASP A 808 2.37 37.53 23.31
N LEU A 809 2.41 36.36 22.66
CA LEU A 809 3.26 36.12 21.50
C LEU A 809 2.95 37.11 20.38
N LEU A 810 1.68 37.26 20.02
CA LEU A 810 1.24 38.08 18.89
C LEU A 810 1.28 39.58 19.20
N GLU A 811 0.80 40.00 20.37
CA GLU A 811 0.61 41.41 20.71
C GLU A 811 1.86 42.07 21.31
N LYS A 812 2.67 41.32 22.08
CA LYS A 812 3.80 41.88 22.83
C LYS A 812 5.16 41.51 22.26
N LYS A 813 5.28 40.37 21.58
CA LYS A 813 6.58 39.86 21.09
C LYS A 813 6.80 39.98 19.60
N ASP A 814 5.81 40.45 18.83
CA ASP A 814 5.87 40.47 17.36
C ASP A 814 6.19 39.06 16.80
N GLY A 815 5.64 38.04 17.47
CA GLY A 815 5.84 36.63 17.14
C GLY A 815 4.92 36.17 16.02
N LEU A 816 5.22 34.99 15.47
CA LEU A 816 4.48 34.41 14.36
C LEU A 816 3.64 33.21 14.80
N ILE A 817 2.50 33.04 14.17
CA ILE A 817 1.70 31.81 14.27
C ILE A 817 1.42 31.26 12.88
N CYS A 818 1.52 29.94 12.73
CA CYS A 818 1.18 29.23 11.52
C CYS A 818 0.41 27.96 11.88
N GLY A 819 -0.53 27.58 11.01
CA GLY A 819 -1.32 26.37 11.13
C GLY A 819 -1.52 25.76 9.76
N ILE A 820 -1.34 24.45 9.61
CA ILE A 820 -1.52 23.71 8.35
C ILE A 820 -2.60 22.64 8.55
N CYS A 821 -3.48 22.45 7.57
CA CYS A 821 -4.56 21.46 7.60
C CYS A 821 -5.42 21.60 8.89
N ASP A 822 -5.38 20.63 9.80
CA ASP A 822 -6.04 20.66 11.11
C ASP A 822 -5.61 21.87 11.96
N GLY A 823 -4.32 22.23 11.91
CA GLY A 823 -3.82 23.44 12.53
C GLY A 823 -4.44 24.70 11.93
N PHE A 824 -4.64 24.77 10.61
CA PHE A 824 -5.32 25.91 9.97
C PHE A 824 -6.80 25.99 10.39
N GLN A 825 -7.47 24.84 10.45
CA GLN A 825 -8.84 24.74 10.95
C GLN A 825 -8.95 25.25 12.39
N ALA A 826 -7.97 24.92 13.26
CA ALA A 826 -7.90 25.46 14.61
C ALA A 826 -7.78 27.00 14.60
N LEU A 827 -6.90 27.56 13.77
CA LEU A 827 -6.71 29.02 13.70
C LEU A 827 -7.96 29.77 13.23
N ILE A 828 -8.74 29.18 12.31
CA ILE A 828 -10.04 29.73 11.88
C ILE A 828 -11.05 29.68 13.04
N LYS A 829 -11.19 28.51 13.70
CA LYS A 829 -12.14 28.29 14.80
C LYS A 829 -11.80 29.07 16.08
N LEU A 830 -10.54 29.46 16.26
CA LEU A 830 -10.09 30.33 17.35
C LEU A 830 -10.31 31.81 17.03
N GLY A 831 -10.60 32.19 15.78
CA GLY A 831 -10.70 33.59 15.37
C GLY A 831 -9.34 34.27 15.10
N LEU A 832 -8.24 33.51 15.15
CA LEU A 832 -6.88 34.04 14.96
C LEU A 832 -6.63 34.50 13.52
N VAL A 833 -7.11 33.75 12.52
CA VAL A 833 -7.00 34.17 11.11
C VAL A 833 -8.02 35.27 10.76
N PRO A 834 -9.33 35.15 11.09
CA PRO A 834 -10.31 36.16 10.69
C PRO A 834 -10.19 37.49 11.46
N TYR A 835 -9.77 37.44 12.73
CA TYR A 835 -9.87 38.58 13.65
C TYR A 835 -8.56 38.93 14.36
N GLY A 836 -7.49 38.15 14.17
CA GLY A 836 -6.17 38.40 14.77
C GLY A 836 -6.08 38.12 16.27
N LYS A 837 -7.12 37.55 16.90
CA LYS A 837 -7.16 37.25 18.33
C LYS A 837 -8.05 36.06 18.64
N ILE A 838 -7.77 35.39 19.75
CA ILE A 838 -8.63 34.30 20.25
C ILE A 838 -9.99 34.90 20.68
N THR A 839 -11.07 34.44 20.06
CA THR A 839 -12.42 34.93 20.36
C THR A 839 -13.48 33.87 20.03
N GLU A 840 -14.70 34.04 20.55
CA GLU A 840 -15.82 33.18 20.18
C GLU A 840 -16.26 33.45 18.75
N THR A 841 -16.45 32.38 17.98
CA THR A 841 -16.93 32.43 16.61
C THR A 841 -18.46 32.39 16.58
N GLY A 842 -19.08 33.26 15.79
CA GLY A 842 -20.52 33.28 15.55
C GLY A 842 -20.92 32.57 14.25
N ILE A 843 -22.22 32.60 13.93
CA ILE A 843 -22.78 31.98 12.71
C ILE A 843 -22.23 32.58 11.39
N GLU A 844 -21.78 33.83 11.43
CA GLU A 844 -21.19 34.55 10.29
C GLU A 844 -19.66 34.35 10.19
N SER A 845 -19.04 33.66 11.15
CA SER A 845 -17.60 33.39 11.08
C SER A 845 -17.31 32.38 9.96
N PRO A 846 -16.21 32.57 9.21
CA PRO A 846 -15.80 31.57 8.23
C PRO A 846 -15.46 30.25 8.95
N THR A 847 -15.74 29.13 8.30
CA THR A 847 -15.38 27.79 8.77
C THR A 847 -15.00 26.91 7.58
N LEU A 848 -14.31 25.81 7.86
CA LEU A 848 -14.06 24.74 6.89
C LEU A 848 -15.06 23.62 7.14
N ALA A 849 -15.75 23.19 6.09
CA ALA A 849 -16.74 22.13 6.11
C ALA A 849 -16.25 20.92 5.30
N MET A 850 -17.02 19.83 5.29
CA MET A 850 -16.74 18.71 4.39
C MET A 850 -16.75 19.19 2.93
N ASN A 851 -15.79 18.70 2.14
CA ASN A 851 -15.72 18.97 0.71
C ASN A 851 -17.01 18.45 0.04
N SER A 852 -17.62 19.29 -0.80
CA SER A 852 -18.91 19.04 -1.45
C SER A 852 -18.81 18.81 -2.94
#